data_AF-A0A167GDK2-F1
#
_entry.id   AF-A0A167GDK2-F1
#
_cell.length_a   1.000
_cell.length_b   1.000
_cell.length_c   1.000
_cell.angle_alpha   90.00
_cell.angle_beta   90.00
_cell.angle_gamma   90.00
#
_symmetry.space_group_name_H-M   'P 1'
#
loop_
_entity.id
_entity.type
_entity.pdbx_description
1 polymer ?
#
loop_
_entity_poly.entity_id
_entity_poly.type
_entity_poly.pdbx_seq_one_letter_code
_entity_poly.pdbx_strand_id
1 'polypeptide(L)'
;MTDVAAAAGFPIDTLLPEILRQLAAHPRLVLEAPPGAGKTTQVPPALLGADWLGDRRILILEPRRIAARAAAGFMATRYGEPVGATVGYRIRFESRVSAATRIEVVTEGILTRLIQDDPELTGIGAILFDEFHERHLQGDLGLALALDAQANLRPDLRLVVMSATLDGERIARWLDAPRLTSAGRSYPVRLAHPPARAGEAYGEAGWPFQVRRAAQQALAESAGDVLVFLPGKREIDRIAQVLAADPDGLAGAETVPLHGELAVAAQQAALQPAAGGGRRVVLATNVAESSVTLPGIRAVVDCGLAREPRFDPNSGFTRLETVTIAQASADQRAGRAGRLGPGLCLRLWPESRRLEPARTPEIAQVELSGLALELAAWGSDALDWLDPPPTGALAQARDLLAALGALGADGHLAPLGRDLLRLGAHPRLGAAVLRAAPAARALACDLAALIEARNPLRGAAARGDDLRPRHAALAAWRSRDAAALRAAGADGAALAAIAQAAEAWRRRAGAPARAQVSEGAAATAAGDVLIHAFPDRIARQDPANPRRYQLANGRGARLHEDSALFGEPWLVVVDLRRDARDSLILAAAPFDPACLARDFPQAFGQRRVVEWNEATAAVAAFEERHFGAIVLERRSVPATAADSVPALLAAVRARGLDALPWSATAQALRARVEALRAWRPELGLPDFSEPALLATLETWLAPYLTGVRRLDAIGAATLSEALAGRLDHRLRQTLDAEAPATIRVPSGMERPITYAADAPPVLAVKLQELFGLAETPRVAGGRVPLLLHLLSPAGRPIQVTGDLKSFWERTYPDVRKELKGRYPKHPWPDDPWSAPPTHRAKPRGR
;
A
#
# COMPACT_ATOMS: atom_id res chain seq x y z
N MET A 1 53.17 16.20 -32.58
CA MET A 1 52.36 16.63 -33.75
C MET A 1 51.94 15.39 -34.52
N THR A 2 50.78 14.87 -34.20
CA THR A 2 49.97 14.03 -35.10
C THR A 2 48.52 14.39 -34.77
N ASP A 3 47.90 14.97 -35.77
CA ASP A 3 46.64 15.70 -35.76
C ASP A 3 45.48 14.71 -35.64
N VAL A 4 44.90 14.58 -34.44
CA VAL A 4 43.59 13.94 -34.27
C VAL A 4 42.57 15.06 -34.30
N ALA A 5 41.83 15.11 -35.40
CA ALA A 5 40.75 16.06 -35.66
C ALA A 5 39.98 16.43 -34.38
N ALA A 6 39.99 17.72 -34.06
CA ALA A 6 39.22 18.31 -32.97
C ALA A 6 37.73 17.93 -33.08
N ALA A 7 37.32 16.90 -32.33
CA ALA A 7 35.93 16.50 -32.23
C ALA A 7 35.14 17.63 -31.55
N ALA A 8 34.04 18.06 -32.16
CA ALA A 8 33.15 19.07 -31.59
C ALA A 8 32.81 18.74 -30.13
N GLY A 9 33.18 19.61 -29.20
CA GLY A 9 33.05 19.37 -27.75
C GLY A 9 31.60 19.09 -27.32
N PHE A 10 31.42 18.27 -26.30
CA PHE A 10 30.14 18.04 -25.64
C PHE A 10 29.74 19.25 -24.79
N PRO A 11 28.43 19.49 -24.60
CA PRO A 11 27.95 20.55 -23.69
C PRO A 11 28.50 20.44 -22.27
N ILE A 12 28.78 19.22 -21.79
CA ILE A 12 29.33 18.99 -20.45
C ILE A 12 30.80 19.38 -20.32
N ASP A 13 31.56 19.48 -21.41
CA ASP A 13 33.01 19.66 -21.38
C ASP A 13 33.41 20.96 -20.67
N THR A 14 32.59 22.01 -20.82
CA THR A 14 32.80 23.31 -20.15
C THR A 14 32.59 23.26 -18.64
N LEU A 15 31.87 22.26 -18.13
CA LEU A 15 31.60 22.07 -16.71
C LEU A 15 32.58 21.10 -16.04
N LEU A 16 33.38 20.34 -16.78
CA LEU A 16 34.32 19.37 -16.20
C LEU A 16 35.28 19.97 -15.16
N PRO A 17 35.90 21.16 -15.39
CA PRO A 17 36.77 21.77 -14.38
C PRO A 17 36.04 22.09 -13.08
N GLU A 18 34.79 22.56 -13.18
CA GLU A 18 33.95 22.90 -12.03
C GLU A 18 33.48 21.64 -11.30
N ILE A 19 33.14 20.56 -12.02
CA ILE A 19 32.82 19.24 -11.44
C ILE A 19 33.99 18.72 -10.61
N LEU A 20 35.21 18.76 -11.16
CA LEU A 20 36.42 18.33 -10.45
C LEU A 20 36.67 19.16 -9.19
N ARG A 21 36.54 20.49 -9.29
CA ARG A 21 36.72 21.41 -8.17
C ARG A 21 35.70 21.16 -7.06
N GLN A 22 34.42 20.98 -7.41
CA GLN A 22 33.35 20.72 -6.45
C GLN A 22 33.54 19.36 -5.75
N LEU A 23 33.89 18.30 -6.48
CA LEU A 23 34.13 16.98 -5.88
C LEU A 23 35.41 16.87 -5.05
N ALA A 24 36.40 17.74 -5.32
CA ALA A 24 37.54 17.91 -4.44
C ALA A 24 37.16 18.57 -3.11
N ALA A 25 36.22 19.52 -3.13
CA ALA A 25 35.78 20.27 -1.95
C ALA A 25 34.64 19.58 -1.17
N HIS A 26 33.78 18.83 -1.85
CA HIS A 26 32.57 18.21 -1.29
C HIS A 26 32.43 16.77 -1.78
N PRO A 27 32.17 15.77 -0.90
CA PRO A 27 32.09 14.37 -1.30
C PRO A 27 30.83 14.00 -2.12
N ARG A 28 29.96 14.97 -2.42
CA ARG A 28 28.67 14.75 -3.09
C ARG A 28 28.46 15.79 -4.18
N LEU A 29 27.78 15.39 -5.26
CA LEU A 29 27.43 16.30 -6.35
C LEU A 29 26.12 15.88 -7.02
N VAL A 30 25.25 16.85 -7.30
CA VAL A 30 24.11 16.66 -8.21
C VAL A 30 24.43 17.31 -9.54
N LEU A 31 24.43 16.51 -10.61
CA LEU A 31 24.64 16.97 -11.96
C LEU A 31 23.34 16.85 -12.77
N GLU A 32 22.81 17.99 -13.19
CA GLU A 32 21.66 18.05 -14.07
C GLU A 32 22.11 18.31 -15.51
N ALA A 33 21.88 17.34 -16.38
CA ALA A 33 22.24 17.45 -17.79
C ALA A 33 21.29 16.61 -18.66
N PRO A 34 20.74 17.18 -19.74
CA PRO A 34 19.87 16.43 -20.64
C PRO A 34 20.63 15.29 -21.32
N PRO A 35 19.97 14.20 -21.75
CA PRO A 35 20.67 13.10 -22.38
C PRO A 35 21.28 13.55 -23.71
N GLY A 36 22.49 13.06 -23.99
CA GLY A 36 23.32 13.53 -25.11
C GLY A 36 24.24 14.71 -24.76
N ALA A 37 24.12 15.33 -23.59
CA ALA A 37 25.05 16.37 -23.13
C ALA A 37 26.45 15.83 -22.79
N GLY A 38 26.60 14.50 -22.67
CA GLY A 38 27.89 13.84 -22.38
C GLY A 38 28.10 13.43 -20.91
N LYS A 39 27.09 13.56 -20.03
CA LYS A 39 27.22 13.26 -18.58
C LYS A 39 27.80 11.87 -18.29
N THR A 40 27.25 10.83 -18.92
CA THR A 40 27.68 9.43 -18.74
C THR A 40 29.05 9.14 -19.33
N THR A 41 29.44 9.83 -20.40
CA THR A 41 30.59 9.44 -21.23
C THR A 41 31.80 10.36 -21.09
N GLN A 42 31.64 11.57 -20.54
CA GLN A 42 32.73 12.52 -20.33
C GLN A 42 33.09 12.68 -18.85
N VAL A 43 32.11 12.63 -17.94
CA VAL A 43 32.36 12.86 -16.50
C VAL A 43 33.27 11.77 -15.90
N PRO A 44 32.96 10.46 -16.01
CA PRO A 44 33.81 9.45 -15.38
C PRO A 44 35.27 9.44 -15.88
N PRO A 45 35.55 9.53 -17.20
CA PRO A 45 36.90 9.73 -17.72
C PRO A 45 37.64 10.93 -17.11
N ALA A 46 36.96 12.06 -16.95
CA ALA A 46 37.57 13.26 -16.36
C ALA A 46 37.97 13.06 -14.89
N LEU A 47 37.19 12.27 -14.13
CA LEU A 47 37.49 11.97 -12.72
C LEU A 47 38.72 11.07 -12.54
N LEU A 48 39.18 10.35 -13.57
CA LEU A 48 40.36 9.47 -13.46
C LEU A 48 41.64 10.22 -13.08
N GLY A 49 41.75 11.49 -13.46
CA GLY A 49 42.89 12.35 -13.13
C GLY A 49 42.79 13.06 -11.78
N ALA A 50 41.74 12.83 -11.00
CA ALA A 50 41.55 13.51 -9.72
C ALA A 50 42.47 12.93 -8.64
N ASP A 51 43.22 13.78 -7.94
CA ASP A 51 44.14 13.37 -6.88
C ASP A 51 43.47 12.54 -5.78
N TRP A 52 42.23 12.90 -5.43
CA TRP A 52 41.47 12.17 -4.43
C TRP A 52 41.07 10.77 -4.88
N LEU A 53 41.05 10.46 -6.18
CA LEU A 53 40.72 9.12 -6.65
C LEU A 53 41.91 8.17 -6.50
N GLY A 54 43.12 8.63 -6.83
CA GLY A 54 44.34 7.81 -6.86
C GLY A 54 44.19 6.63 -7.81
N ASP A 55 44.53 5.42 -7.35
CA ASP A 55 44.40 4.17 -8.13
C ASP A 55 43.03 3.50 -8.03
N ARG A 56 42.07 4.13 -7.33
CA ARG A 56 40.75 3.55 -7.06
C ARG A 56 39.84 3.58 -8.28
N ARG A 57 38.84 2.72 -8.26
CA ARG A 57 37.86 2.56 -9.34
C ARG A 57 36.67 3.49 -9.16
N ILE A 58 36.02 3.78 -10.28
CA ILE A 58 34.75 4.48 -10.38
C ILE A 58 33.68 3.47 -10.78
N LEU A 59 32.61 3.40 -10.00
CA LEU A 59 31.40 2.68 -10.39
C LEU A 59 30.42 3.65 -11.05
N ILE A 60 29.81 3.24 -12.15
CA ILE A 60 28.72 3.98 -12.78
C ILE A 60 27.51 3.06 -12.78
N LEU A 61 26.48 3.45 -12.05
CA LEU A 61 25.19 2.82 -12.13
C LEU A 61 24.46 3.29 -13.38
N GLU A 62 24.07 2.35 -14.23
CA GLU A 62 23.16 2.58 -15.35
C GLU A 62 21.99 1.58 -15.30
N PRO A 63 20.72 2.04 -15.21
CA PRO A 63 19.56 1.16 -15.04
C PRO A 63 19.41 0.13 -16.16
N ARG A 64 19.76 0.52 -17.40
CA ARG A 64 19.49 -0.31 -18.58
C ARG A 64 20.74 -1.03 -19.05
N ARG A 65 20.65 -2.36 -19.18
CA ARG A 65 21.76 -3.20 -19.68
C ARG A 65 22.33 -2.72 -21.02
N ILE A 66 21.46 -2.29 -21.93
CA ILE A 66 21.89 -1.79 -23.25
C ILE A 66 22.70 -0.49 -23.13
N ALA A 67 22.24 0.44 -22.30
CA ALA A 67 22.90 1.70 -22.08
C ALA A 67 24.23 1.50 -21.35
N ALA A 68 24.29 0.58 -20.38
CA ALA A 68 25.53 0.21 -19.70
C ALA A 68 26.61 -0.28 -20.68
N ARG A 69 26.24 -1.17 -21.61
CA ARG A 69 27.15 -1.66 -22.67
C ARG A 69 27.54 -0.56 -23.64
N ALA A 70 26.58 0.25 -24.08
CA ALA A 70 26.82 1.32 -25.03
C ALA A 70 27.75 2.40 -24.44
N ALA A 71 27.54 2.78 -23.17
CA ALA A 71 28.37 3.74 -22.46
C ALA A 71 29.80 3.23 -22.29
N ALA A 72 29.97 1.98 -21.81
CA ALA A 72 31.29 1.37 -21.67
C ALA A 72 32.01 1.24 -23.02
N GLY A 73 31.30 0.82 -24.07
CA GLY A 73 31.82 0.73 -25.43
C GLY A 73 32.28 2.08 -25.98
N PHE A 74 31.44 3.12 -25.83
CA PHE A 74 31.75 4.47 -26.29
C PHE A 74 32.95 5.08 -25.55
N MET A 75 33.06 4.86 -24.24
CA MET A 75 34.21 5.34 -23.46
C MET A 75 35.49 4.58 -23.85
N ALA A 76 35.43 3.26 -24.03
CA ALA A 76 36.60 2.46 -24.43
C ALA A 76 37.16 2.87 -25.81
N THR A 77 36.29 3.18 -26.78
CA THR A 77 36.74 3.63 -28.11
C THR A 77 37.47 4.98 -28.08
N ARG A 78 37.18 5.84 -27.09
CA ARG A 78 37.92 7.11 -26.89
C ARG A 78 39.38 6.90 -26.49
N TYR A 79 39.66 5.81 -25.79
CA TYR A 79 41.01 5.40 -25.42
C TYR A 79 41.71 4.57 -26.50
N GLY A 80 41.00 4.20 -27.58
CA GLY A 80 41.53 3.24 -28.56
C GLY A 80 41.69 1.82 -28.00
N GLU A 81 40.96 1.49 -26.93
CA GLU A 81 41.08 0.24 -26.20
C GLU A 81 39.85 -0.67 -26.38
N PRO A 82 39.99 -2.00 -26.24
CA PRO A 82 38.83 -2.89 -26.12
C PRO A 82 38.14 -2.71 -24.76
N VAL A 83 36.82 -2.94 -24.73
CA VAL A 83 36.04 -2.96 -23.48
C VAL A 83 36.57 -4.07 -22.56
N GLY A 84 36.78 -3.72 -21.29
CA GLY A 84 37.36 -4.58 -20.26
C GLY A 84 38.82 -4.24 -19.93
N ALA A 85 39.48 -3.36 -20.69
CA ALA A 85 40.72 -2.71 -20.31
C ALA A 85 40.45 -1.60 -19.27
N THR A 86 40.75 -0.33 -19.55
CA THR A 86 40.53 0.79 -18.61
C THR A 86 39.03 0.96 -18.26
N VAL A 87 38.15 0.71 -19.24
CA VAL A 87 36.69 0.83 -19.09
C VAL A 87 36.04 -0.52 -19.33
N GLY A 88 35.20 -0.95 -18.38
CA GLY A 88 34.49 -2.22 -18.45
C GLY A 88 33.05 -2.11 -17.99
N TYR A 89 32.32 -3.23 -18.02
CA TYR A 89 30.98 -3.30 -17.45
C TYR A 89 30.69 -4.66 -16.80
N ARG A 90 29.76 -4.65 -15.85
CA ARG A 90 29.19 -5.84 -15.23
C ARG A 90 27.67 -5.75 -15.22
N ILE A 91 27.04 -6.61 -16.00
CA ILE A 91 25.59 -6.74 -16.07
C ILE A 91 25.19 -8.18 -15.76
N ARG A 92 23.90 -8.41 -15.56
CA ARG A 92 23.41 -9.77 -15.28
C ARG A 92 23.76 -10.74 -16.42
N PHE A 93 24.45 -11.82 -16.08
CA PHE A 93 24.96 -12.88 -16.97
C PHE A 93 26.13 -12.51 -17.90
N GLU A 94 26.69 -11.29 -17.79
CA GLU A 94 27.81 -10.88 -18.63
C GLU A 94 28.73 -9.90 -17.90
N SER A 95 30.02 -10.17 -17.95
CA SER A 95 31.05 -9.30 -17.37
C SER A 95 32.21 -9.13 -18.33
N ARG A 96 32.67 -7.89 -18.48
CA ARG A 96 33.82 -7.47 -19.29
C ARG A 96 34.64 -6.48 -18.47
N VAL A 97 35.37 -7.00 -17.49
CA VAL A 97 36.27 -6.26 -16.59
C VAL A 97 37.56 -7.04 -16.42
N SER A 98 38.65 -6.35 -16.10
CA SER A 98 39.96 -6.92 -15.79
C SER A 98 40.60 -6.21 -14.60
N ALA A 99 41.80 -6.64 -14.20
CA ALA A 99 42.58 -5.94 -13.17
C ALA A 99 42.96 -4.50 -13.57
N ALA A 100 42.98 -4.19 -14.88
CA ALA A 100 43.26 -2.85 -15.39
C ALA A 100 42.02 -1.92 -15.36
N THR A 101 40.82 -2.45 -15.09
CA THR A 101 39.58 -1.67 -15.17
C THR A 101 39.50 -0.65 -14.04
N ARG A 102 39.43 0.63 -14.44
CA ARG A 102 39.29 1.79 -13.56
C ARG A 102 37.87 2.36 -13.57
N ILE A 103 37.13 2.23 -14.67
CA ILE A 103 35.72 2.62 -14.77
C ILE A 103 34.89 1.36 -15.01
N GLU A 104 33.99 1.04 -14.10
CA GLU A 104 33.11 -0.13 -14.21
C GLU A 104 31.64 0.32 -14.26
N VAL A 105 31.00 0.12 -15.42
CA VAL A 105 29.56 0.38 -15.58
C VAL A 105 28.76 -0.82 -15.10
N VAL A 106 27.89 -0.63 -14.12
CA VAL A 106 27.10 -1.68 -13.48
C VAL A 106 25.61 -1.39 -13.58
N THR A 107 24.79 -2.44 -13.56
CA THR A 107 23.33 -2.29 -13.41
C THR A 107 22.91 -2.33 -11.95
N GLU A 108 21.70 -1.88 -11.63
CA GLU A 108 21.20 -1.65 -10.27
C GLU A 108 21.39 -2.84 -9.33
N GLY A 109 20.90 -4.02 -9.70
CA GLY A 109 21.07 -5.20 -8.86
C GLY A 109 22.52 -5.67 -8.68
N ILE A 110 23.43 -5.28 -9.58
CA ILE A 110 24.87 -5.56 -9.42
C ILE A 110 25.48 -4.58 -8.42
N LEU A 111 25.13 -3.29 -8.49
CA LEU A 111 25.60 -2.30 -7.52
C LEU A 111 25.15 -2.66 -6.10
N THR A 112 23.86 -2.94 -5.90
CA THR A 112 23.33 -3.34 -4.59
C THR A 112 24.11 -4.52 -4.04
N ARG A 113 24.39 -5.53 -4.87
CA ARG A 113 25.15 -6.71 -4.44
C ARG A 113 26.59 -6.38 -4.07
N LEU A 114 27.27 -5.51 -4.82
CA LEU A 114 28.63 -5.08 -4.50
C LEU A 114 28.70 -4.36 -3.14
N ILE A 115 27.74 -3.45 -2.85
CA ILE A 115 27.69 -2.73 -1.57
C ILE A 115 27.37 -3.68 -0.42
N GLN A 116 26.43 -4.61 -0.61
CA GLN A 116 26.05 -5.59 0.42
C GLN A 116 27.18 -6.58 0.74
N ASP A 117 27.93 -7.04 -0.27
CA ASP A 117 29.02 -8.00 -0.09
C ASP A 117 30.28 -7.31 0.50
N ASP A 118 30.51 -6.02 0.22
CA ASP A 118 31.60 -5.21 0.77
C ASP A 118 31.12 -3.78 1.10
N PRO A 119 30.59 -3.56 2.33
CA PRO A 119 30.14 -2.23 2.78
C PRO A 119 31.25 -1.18 2.86
N GLU A 120 32.52 -1.59 2.99
CA GLU A 120 33.67 -0.69 2.95
C GLU A 120 33.99 -0.22 1.53
N LEU A 121 33.39 -0.85 0.51
CA LEU A 121 33.57 -0.52 -0.91
C LEU A 121 35.06 -0.42 -1.28
N THR A 122 35.80 -1.47 -0.92
CA THR A 122 37.26 -1.52 -0.99
C THR A 122 37.76 -1.27 -2.41
N GLY A 123 38.68 -0.31 -2.54
CA GLY A 123 39.23 0.10 -3.83
C GLY A 123 38.27 0.88 -4.73
N ILE A 124 37.08 1.26 -4.26
CA ILE A 124 36.17 2.18 -4.94
C ILE A 124 36.35 3.58 -4.36
N GLY A 125 36.53 4.57 -5.22
CA GLY A 125 36.67 5.98 -4.84
C GLY A 125 35.45 6.83 -5.19
N ALA A 126 34.64 6.43 -6.17
CA ALA A 126 33.42 7.12 -6.52
C ALA A 126 32.31 6.19 -7.06
N ILE A 127 31.06 6.59 -6.81
CA ILE A 127 29.86 5.98 -7.41
C ILE A 127 29.05 7.08 -8.09
N LEU A 128 28.75 6.88 -9.38
CA LEU A 128 27.96 7.77 -10.22
C LEU A 128 26.61 7.10 -10.47
N PHE A 129 25.52 7.71 -10.01
CA PHE A 129 24.15 7.27 -10.24
C PHE A 129 23.59 7.95 -11.49
N ASP A 130 23.69 7.28 -12.64
CA ASP A 130 23.13 7.79 -13.88
C ASP A 130 21.62 7.59 -13.97
N GLU A 131 20.97 8.44 -14.76
CA GLU A 131 19.54 8.34 -15.05
C GLU A 131 18.63 8.30 -13.80
N PHE A 132 19.04 8.95 -12.71
CA PHE A 132 18.36 8.87 -11.41
C PHE A 132 16.90 9.36 -11.43
N HIS A 133 16.52 10.13 -12.45
CA HIS A 133 15.13 10.54 -12.70
C HIS A 133 14.19 9.40 -13.08
N GLU A 134 14.69 8.22 -13.45
CA GLU A 134 13.82 7.04 -13.70
C GLU A 134 13.20 6.52 -12.39
N ARG A 135 13.80 6.84 -11.23
CA ARG A 135 13.32 6.52 -9.86
C ARG A 135 12.97 5.04 -9.67
N HIS A 136 13.86 4.17 -10.14
CA HIS A 136 13.79 2.74 -9.93
C HIS A 136 14.13 2.37 -8.49
N LEU A 137 13.46 1.32 -7.98
CA LEU A 137 13.61 0.90 -6.60
C LEU A 137 15.05 0.51 -6.23
N GLN A 138 15.73 -0.26 -7.09
CA GLN A 138 17.10 -0.72 -6.82
C GLN A 138 18.12 0.42 -6.92
N GLY A 139 17.89 1.41 -7.78
CA GLY A 139 18.71 2.63 -7.85
C GLY A 139 18.60 3.46 -6.57
N ASP A 140 17.37 3.69 -6.09
CA ASP A 140 17.10 4.39 -4.83
C ASP A 140 17.74 3.64 -3.64
N LEU A 141 17.61 2.31 -3.56
CA LEU A 141 18.26 1.48 -2.54
C LEU A 141 19.79 1.58 -2.61
N GLY A 142 20.36 1.46 -3.81
CA GLY A 142 21.82 1.56 -3.99
C GLY A 142 22.39 2.88 -3.50
N LEU A 143 21.66 3.99 -3.71
CA LEU A 143 22.07 5.31 -3.23
C LEU A 143 21.94 5.41 -1.70
N ALA A 144 20.83 4.92 -1.13
CA ALA A 144 20.63 4.90 0.32
C ALA A 144 21.72 4.09 1.04
N LEU A 145 22.08 2.91 0.52
CA LEU A 145 23.18 2.10 1.05
C LEU A 145 24.55 2.78 0.90
N ALA A 146 24.80 3.43 -0.25
CA ALA A 146 26.06 4.15 -0.46
C ALA A 146 26.19 5.38 0.47
N LEU A 147 25.08 6.06 0.78
CA LEU A 147 25.05 7.17 1.74
C LEU A 147 25.35 6.69 3.16
N ASP A 148 24.76 5.57 3.56
CA ASP A 148 25.01 4.96 4.88
C ASP A 148 26.48 4.49 5.01
N ALA A 149 27.00 3.83 3.98
CA ALA A 149 28.43 3.47 3.92
C ALA A 149 29.33 4.71 3.98
N GLN A 150 28.99 5.80 3.28
CA GLN A 150 29.75 7.05 3.30
C GLN A 150 29.73 7.71 4.68
N ALA A 151 28.58 7.72 5.37
CA ALA A 151 28.43 8.35 6.68
C ALA A 151 29.22 7.61 7.77
N ASN A 152 29.28 6.27 7.70
CA ASN A 152 29.80 5.44 8.79
C ASN A 152 31.21 4.88 8.54
N LEU A 153 31.55 4.55 7.29
CA LEU A 153 32.77 3.80 6.95
C LEU A 153 33.69 4.55 5.99
N ARG A 154 33.12 5.27 5.03
CA ARG A 154 33.84 5.86 3.88
C ARG A 154 33.49 7.33 3.67
N PRO A 155 33.82 8.23 4.60
CA PRO A 155 33.58 9.68 4.42
C PRO A 155 34.32 10.26 3.22
N ASP A 156 35.33 9.54 2.71
CA ASP A 156 36.09 9.86 1.51
C ASP A 156 35.42 9.35 0.20
N LEU A 157 34.36 8.55 0.24
CA LEU A 157 33.70 8.08 -0.99
C LEU A 157 33.02 9.26 -1.68
N ARG A 158 33.16 9.38 -3.02
CA ARG A 158 32.47 10.43 -3.79
C ARG A 158 31.17 9.89 -4.39
N LEU A 159 30.06 10.57 -4.16
CA LEU A 159 28.75 10.22 -4.71
C LEU A 159 28.28 11.28 -5.69
N VAL A 160 27.96 10.88 -6.91
CA VAL A 160 27.48 11.79 -7.95
C VAL A 160 26.11 11.32 -8.42
N VAL A 161 25.09 12.15 -8.30
CA VAL A 161 23.75 11.86 -8.84
C VAL A 161 23.58 12.62 -10.14
N MET A 162 23.37 11.90 -11.24
CA MET A 162 23.18 12.48 -12.57
C MET A 162 21.72 12.34 -13.01
N SER A 163 21.10 13.47 -13.35
CA SER A 163 19.68 13.54 -13.72
C SER A 163 19.47 14.37 -14.98
N ALA A 164 18.42 14.06 -15.74
CA ALA A 164 17.99 14.82 -16.91
C ALA A 164 16.83 15.80 -16.62
N THR A 165 16.28 15.82 -15.41
CA THR A 165 15.06 16.56 -15.07
C THR A 165 15.29 17.67 -14.03
N LEU A 166 14.35 18.62 -14.01
CA LEU A 166 14.32 19.82 -13.15
C LEU A 166 14.16 19.54 -11.65
N ASP A 167 13.99 18.30 -11.21
CA ASP A 167 13.89 17.95 -9.78
C ASP A 167 15.26 17.97 -9.06
N GLY A 168 16.32 18.45 -9.75
CA GLY A 168 17.68 18.54 -9.23
C GLY A 168 17.78 19.35 -7.94
N GLU A 169 16.91 20.35 -7.72
CA GLU A 169 16.92 21.14 -6.48
C GLU A 169 16.44 20.34 -5.27
N ARG A 170 15.42 19.49 -5.42
CA ARG A 170 14.95 18.60 -4.34
C ARG A 170 16.03 17.58 -4.01
N ILE A 171 16.64 16.98 -5.03
CA ILE A 171 17.72 15.99 -4.87
C ILE A 171 18.93 16.64 -4.20
N ALA A 172 19.35 17.82 -4.63
CA ALA A 172 20.52 18.52 -4.07
C ALA A 172 20.33 18.92 -2.60
N ARG A 173 19.13 19.39 -2.24
CA ARG A 173 18.80 19.70 -0.84
C ARG A 173 18.78 18.47 0.04
N TRP A 174 18.22 17.36 -0.44
CA TRP A 174 18.18 16.10 0.29
C TRP A 174 19.59 15.49 0.43
N LEU A 175 20.36 15.47 -0.65
CA LEU A 175 21.70 14.88 -0.68
C LEU A 175 22.74 15.71 0.08
N ASP A 176 22.42 16.96 0.44
CA ASP A 176 23.37 17.99 0.89
C ASP A 176 24.56 18.07 -0.06
N ALA A 177 24.29 18.55 -1.28
CA ALA A 177 25.27 18.56 -2.35
C ALA A 177 25.15 19.81 -3.24
N PRO A 178 26.28 20.33 -3.76
CA PRO A 178 26.24 21.31 -4.84
C PRO A 178 25.48 20.77 -6.04
N ARG A 179 24.72 21.65 -6.70
CA ARG A 179 24.03 21.36 -7.97
C ARG A 179 24.73 22.08 -9.11
N LEU A 180 25.08 21.34 -10.14
CA LEU A 180 25.59 21.87 -11.41
C LEU A 180 24.62 21.54 -12.54
N THR A 181 24.41 22.47 -13.46
CA THR A 181 23.48 22.30 -14.58
C THR A 181 24.18 22.56 -15.91
N SER A 182 24.14 21.57 -16.80
CA SER A 182 24.62 21.70 -18.18
C SER A 182 23.47 22.11 -19.09
N ALA A 183 23.57 23.29 -19.70
CA ALA A 183 22.68 23.67 -20.78
C ALA A 183 22.97 22.77 -21.99
N GLY A 184 22.10 21.78 -22.24
CA GLY A 184 22.26 20.91 -23.40
C GLY A 184 22.16 21.68 -24.72
N ARG A 185 22.57 21.03 -25.82
CA ARG A 185 22.22 21.49 -27.17
C ARG A 185 20.79 21.06 -27.48
N SER A 186 19.82 21.93 -27.20
CA SER A 186 18.42 21.70 -27.56
C SER A 186 17.94 22.77 -28.54
N TYR A 187 17.51 22.33 -29.71
CA TYR A 187 16.84 23.16 -30.71
C TYR A 187 15.32 23.16 -30.46
N PRO A 188 14.59 24.19 -30.91
CA PRO A 188 13.14 24.24 -30.77
C PRO A 188 12.44 23.03 -31.39
N VAL A 189 11.47 22.46 -30.67
CA VAL A 189 10.62 21.37 -31.16
C VAL A 189 9.20 21.89 -31.31
N ARG A 190 8.66 21.86 -32.54
CA ARG A 190 7.26 22.19 -32.78
C ARG A 190 6.37 21.06 -32.26
N LEU A 191 5.43 21.39 -31.38
CA LEU A 191 4.43 20.46 -30.87
C LEU A 191 3.16 20.53 -31.72
N ALA A 192 2.58 19.38 -32.04
CA ALA A 192 1.25 19.30 -32.65
C ALA A 192 0.47 18.10 -32.12
N HIS A 193 -0.86 18.22 -32.12
CA HIS A 193 -1.77 17.22 -31.55
C HIS A 193 -2.77 16.73 -32.62
N PRO A 194 -2.34 15.88 -33.58
CA PRO A 194 -3.23 15.42 -34.64
C PRO A 194 -4.40 14.60 -34.07
N PRO A 195 -5.66 14.98 -34.32
CA PRO A 195 -6.81 14.30 -33.73
C PRO A 195 -6.94 12.87 -34.27
N ALA A 196 -7.42 11.97 -33.42
CA ALA A 196 -7.87 10.64 -33.83
C ALA A 196 -9.14 10.76 -34.69
N ARG A 197 -9.25 9.95 -35.75
CA ARG A 197 -10.54 9.78 -36.44
C ARG A 197 -11.43 8.82 -35.63
N ALA A 198 -12.72 8.76 -35.97
CA ALA A 198 -13.64 7.82 -35.33
C ALA A 198 -13.11 6.38 -35.46
N GLY A 199 -13.02 5.64 -34.35
CA GLY A 199 -12.49 4.27 -34.33
C GLY A 199 -10.96 4.17 -34.26
N GLU A 200 -10.22 5.29 -34.31
CA GLU A 200 -8.76 5.33 -34.26
C GLU A 200 -8.19 5.70 -32.87
N ALA A 201 -9.01 5.92 -31.84
CA ALA A 201 -8.47 6.25 -30.53
C ALA A 201 -7.77 5.03 -29.90
N TYR A 202 -6.75 5.26 -29.06
CA TYR A 202 -6.07 4.16 -28.37
C TYR A 202 -7.05 3.32 -27.54
N GLY A 203 -7.05 2.00 -27.77
CA GLY A 203 -8.03 1.06 -27.19
C GLY A 203 -9.09 0.61 -28.19
N GLU A 204 -9.32 1.36 -29.26
CA GLU A 204 -10.23 0.98 -30.35
C GLU A 204 -9.52 0.13 -31.41
N ALA A 205 -10.26 -0.52 -32.31
CA ALA A 205 -9.66 -1.41 -33.29
C ALA A 205 -8.68 -0.69 -34.26
N GLY A 206 -8.97 0.58 -34.58
CA GLY A 206 -8.25 1.38 -35.58
C GLY A 206 -7.08 2.20 -35.07
N TRP A 207 -6.71 2.12 -33.77
CA TRP A 207 -5.57 2.89 -33.22
C TRP A 207 -4.25 2.78 -34.01
N PRO A 208 -3.91 1.65 -34.65
CA PRO A 208 -2.69 1.57 -35.46
C PRO A 208 -2.68 2.54 -36.65
N PHE A 209 -3.85 2.89 -37.18
CA PHE A 209 -3.97 3.77 -38.34
C PHE A 209 -3.70 5.23 -37.99
N GLN A 210 -4.02 5.68 -36.77
CA GLN A 210 -3.59 7.00 -36.29
C GLN A 210 -2.07 7.09 -36.21
N VAL A 211 -1.42 6.06 -35.65
CA VAL A 211 0.05 6.01 -35.55
C VAL A 211 0.70 6.01 -36.93
N ARG A 212 0.21 5.20 -37.87
CA ARG A 212 0.68 5.20 -39.26
C ARG A 212 0.57 6.61 -39.87
N ARG A 213 -0.61 7.23 -39.79
CA ARG A 213 -0.85 8.57 -40.36
C ARG A 213 0.08 9.62 -39.74
N ALA A 214 0.31 9.56 -38.44
CA ALA A 214 1.24 10.45 -37.77
C ALA A 214 2.71 10.19 -38.19
N ALA A 215 3.12 8.93 -38.37
CA ALA A 215 4.46 8.61 -38.88
C ALA A 215 4.66 9.11 -40.32
N GLN A 216 3.64 8.97 -41.18
CA GLN A 216 3.63 9.50 -42.55
C GLN A 216 3.73 11.03 -42.55
N GLN A 217 2.95 11.70 -41.71
CA GLN A 217 3.02 13.15 -41.53
C GLN A 217 4.42 13.58 -41.05
N ALA A 218 4.98 12.89 -40.05
CA ALA A 218 6.31 13.17 -39.53
C ALA A 218 7.41 13.01 -40.60
N LEU A 219 7.31 12.00 -41.46
CA LEU A 219 8.22 11.81 -42.61
C LEU A 219 8.05 12.89 -43.68
N ALA A 220 6.84 13.39 -43.90
CA ALA A 220 6.58 14.45 -44.87
C ALA A 220 7.08 15.83 -44.37
N GLU A 221 6.97 16.08 -43.07
CA GLU A 221 7.28 17.38 -42.45
C GLU A 221 8.69 17.47 -41.85
N SER A 222 9.50 16.40 -41.93
CA SER A 222 10.87 16.40 -41.40
C SER A 222 11.87 15.66 -42.30
N ALA A 223 13.13 16.11 -42.26
CA ALA A 223 14.20 15.61 -43.12
C ALA A 223 15.07 14.51 -42.47
N GLY A 224 14.59 13.83 -41.42
CA GLY A 224 15.36 12.82 -40.69
C GLY A 224 14.52 11.63 -40.26
N ASP A 225 15.08 10.84 -39.35
CA ASP A 225 14.42 9.65 -38.80
C ASP A 225 13.26 10.06 -37.88
N VAL A 226 12.24 9.20 -37.85
CA VAL A 226 11.05 9.34 -37.01
C VAL A 226 11.13 8.34 -35.86
N LEU A 227 11.00 8.83 -34.63
CA LEU A 227 10.91 8.00 -33.43
C LEU A 227 9.45 7.90 -32.96
N VAL A 228 8.91 6.69 -32.92
CA VAL A 228 7.54 6.43 -32.48
C VAL A 228 7.57 5.77 -31.10
N PHE A 229 7.04 6.44 -30.07
CA PHE A 229 6.90 5.87 -28.74
C PHE A 229 5.62 5.05 -28.62
N LEU A 230 5.75 3.80 -28.19
CA LEU A 230 4.68 2.83 -27.99
C LEU A 230 4.80 2.16 -26.61
N PRO A 231 3.69 1.67 -26.01
CA PRO A 231 3.72 1.14 -24.65
C PRO A 231 4.53 -0.14 -24.49
N GLY A 232 4.61 -0.99 -25.53
CA GLY A 232 5.24 -2.29 -25.42
C GLY A 232 5.44 -3.02 -26.75
N LYS A 233 6.06 -4.20 -26.66
CA LYS A 233 6.39 -5.06 -27.81
C LYS A 233 5.17 -5.40 -28.67
N ARG A 234 4.05 -5.76 -28.05
CA ARG A 234 2.82 -6.13 -28.78
C ARG A 234 2.33 -4.99 -29.67
N GLU A 235 2.37 -3.76 -29.14
CA GLU A 235 2.00 -2.57 -29.88
C GLU A 235 3.02 -2.28 -31.00
N ILE A 236 4.32 -2.42 -30.73
CA ILE A 236 5.38 -2.31 -31.75
C ILE A 236 5.16 -3.29 -32.90
N ASP A 237 4.97 -4.58 -32.60
CA ASP A 237 4.76 -5.63 -33.60
C ASP A 237 3.52 -5.35 -34.46
N ARG A 238 2.43 -4.87 -33.83
CA ARG A 238 1.19 -4.54 -34.53
C ARG A 238 1.36 -3.31 -35.45
N ILE A 239 2.07 -2.29 -34.99
CA ILE A 239 2.38 -1.12 -35.84
C ILE A 239 3.31 -1.53 -36.98
N ALA A 240 4.35 -2.32 -36.71
CA ALA A 240 5.27 -2.81 -37.72
C ALA A 240 4.54 -3.57 -38.85
N GLN A 241 3.56 -4.41 -38.50
CA GLN A 241 2.72 -5.09 -39.49
C GLN A 241 1.89 -4.12 -40.32
N VAL A 242 1.28 -3.11 -39.69
CA VAL A 242 0.47 -2.10 -40.38
C VAL A 242 1.31 -1.22 -41.31
N LEU A 243 2.54 -0.91 -40.90
CA LEU A 243 3.50 -0.16 -41.72
C LEU A 243 4.05 -1.00 -42.88
N ALA A 244 4.34 -2.28 -42.64
CA ALA A 244 4.82 -3.20 -43.68
C ALA A 244 3.77 -3.48 -44.76
N ALA A 245 2.49 -3.37 -44.44
CA ALA A 245 1.39 -3.49 -45.40
C ALA A 245 1.22 -2.27 -46.32
N ASP A 246 1.94 -1.16 -46.07
CA ASP A 246 1.87 0.10 -46.84
C ASP A 246 3.29 0.69 -47.03
N PRO A 247 4.18 0.01 -47.76
CA PRO A 247 5.59 0.43 -47.92
C PRO A 247 5.73 1.75 -48.69
N ASP A 248 4.85 2.01 -49.67
CA ASP A 248 4.84 3.26 -50.43
C ASP A 248 4.51 4.47 -49.54
N GLY A 249 3.63 4.29 -48.55
CA GLY A 249 3.29 5.30 -47.57
C GLY A 249 4.47 5.74 -46.69
N LEU A 250 5.54 4.95 -46.58
CA LEU A 250 6.74 5.31 -45.82
C LEU A 250 7.82 6.02 -46.64
N ALA A 251 7.58 6.28 -47.93
CA ALA A 251 8.53 6.96 -48.82
C ALA A 251 9.95 6.34 -48.76
N GLY A 252 10.01 5.00 -48.74
CA GLY A 252 11.26 4.22 -48.69
C GLY A 252 11.94 4.17 -47.32
N ALA A 253 11.30 4.63 -46.24
CA ALA A 253 11.87 4.57 -44.90
C ALA A 253 11.82 3.14 -44.32
N GLU A 254 12.92 2.71 -43.70
CA GLU A 254 13.01 1.41 -43.03
C GLU A 254 12.30 1.43 -41.67
N THR A 255 11.50 0.40 -41.36
CA THR A 255 10.87 0.27 -40.04
C THR A 255 11.74 -0.55 -39.11
N VAL A 256 12.13 0.03 -37.96
CA VAL A 256 13.08 -0.57 -37.02
C VAL A 256 12.47 -0.69 -35.62
N PRO A 257 12.25 -1.90 -35.07
CA PRO A 257 11.77 -2.04 -33.70
C PRO A 257 12.89 -1.81 -32.68
N LEU A 258 12.56 -1.24 -31.52
CA LEU A 258 13.48 -1.05 -30.40
C LEU A 258 12.78 -1.25 -29.04
N HIS A 259 12.96 -2.43 -28.44
CA HIS A 259 12.44 -2.74 -27.11
C HIS A 259 13.37 -3.68 -26.34
N GLY A 260 13.19 -3.74 -25.00
CA GLY A 260 14.08 -4.47 -24.08
C GLY A 260 14.21 -5.98 -24.35
N GLU A 261 13.19 -6.62 -24.93
CA GLU A 261 13.22 -8.05 -25.27
C GLU A 261 13.95 -8.40 -26.59
N LEU A 262 14.37 -7.43 -27.40
CA LEU A 262 15.15 -7.71 -28.61
C LEU A 262 16.50 -8.35 -28.27
N ALA A 263 17.00 -9.20 -29.17
CA ALA A 263 18.37 -9.69 -29.10
C ALA A 263 19.34 -8.50 -29.11
N VAL A 264 20.43 -8.59 -28.36
CA VAL A 264 21.41 -7.50 -28.18
C VAL A 264 21.92 -6.97 -29.51
N ALA A 265 22.23 -7.86 -30.46
CA ALA A 265 22.70 -7.46 -31.80
C ALA A 265 21.65 -6.63 -32.56
N ALA A 266 20.36 -6.97 -32.45
CA ALA A 266 19.28 -6.21 -33.09
C ALA A 266 19.08 -4.84 -32.42
N GLN A 267 19.17 -4.78 -31.09
CA GLN A 267 19.13 -3.50 -30.40
C GLN A 267 20.30 -2.60 -30.80
N GLN A 268 21.52 -3.15 -30.88
CA GLN A 268 22.72 -2.42 -31.32
C GLN A 268 22.58 -1.91 -32.76
N ALA A 269 22.05 -2.74 -33.66
CA ALA A 269 21.78 -2.35 -35.04
C ALA A 269 20.82 -1.15 -35.12
N ALA A 270 19.77 -1.13 -34.29
CA ALA A 270 18.84 -0.01 -34.21
C ALA A 270 19.52 1.31 -33.76
N LEU A 271 20.66 1.24 -33.06
CA LEU A 271 21.41 2.43 -32.62
C LEU A 271 22.40 2.95 -33.68
N GLN A 272 22.68 2.17 -34.72
CA GLN A 272 23.53 2.61 -35.82
C GLN A 272 22.72 3.47 -36.80
N PRO A 273 23.34 4.35 -37.60
CA PRO A 273 22.67 4.99 -38.73
C PRO A 273 22.19 3.96 -39.77
N ALA A 274 21.20 4.33 -40.59
CA ALA A 274 20.72 3.47 -41.67
C ALA A 274 21.83 3.20 -42.71
N ALA A 275 21.92 1.96 -43.19
CA ALA A 275 22.82 1.61 -44.28
C ALA A 275 22.45 2.40 -45.54
N GLY A 276 23.41 3.07 -46.17
CA GLY A 276 23.19 3.87 -47.39
C GLY A 276 22.50 5.23 -47.18
N GLY A 277 22.30 5.68 -45.93
CA GLY A 277 21.77 7.03 -45.64
C GLY A 277 20.26 7.20 -45.81
N GLY A 278 19.50 6.10 -45.89
CA GLY A 278 18.03 6.12 -45.90
C GLY A 278 17.42 6.62 -44.58
N ARG A 279 16.13 6.98 -44.60
CA ARG A 279 15.39 7.37 -43.39
C ARG A 279 14.81 6.16 -42.69
N ARG A 280 14.56 6.28 -41.39
CA ARG A 280 13.97 5.22 -40.57
C ARG A 280 12.77 5.68 -39.77
N VAL A 281 11.86 4.73 -39.53
CA VAL A 281 10.79 4.82 -38.54
C VAL A 281 11.13 3.85 -37.41
N VAL A 282 11.66 4.39 -36.32
CA VAL A 282 12.05 3.60 -35.14
C VAL A 282 10.85 3.46 -34.21
N LEU A 283 10.35 2.23 -34.02
CA LEU A 283 9.23 1.91 -33.14
C LEU A 283 9.78 1.49 -31.76
N ALA A 284 9.67 2.35 -30.75
CA ALA A 284 10.35 2.17 -29.48
C ALA A 284 9.43 2.22 -28.26
N THR A 285 9.84 1.53 -27.18
CA THR A 285 9.31 1.81 -25.83
C THR A 285 10.09 2.95 -25.16
N ASN A 286 9.86 3.20 -23.88
CA ASN A 286 10.62 4.18 -23.07
C ASN A 286 12.13 3.92 -23.05
N VAL A 287 12.62 2.78 -23.57
CA VAL A 287 14.06 2.54 -23.79
C VAL A 287 14.72 3.64 -24.63
N ALA A 288 13.97 4.32 -25.49
CA ALA A 288 14.47 5.43 -26.29
C ALA A 288 14.25 6.82 -25.66
N GLU A 289 13.64 6.90 -24.47
CA GLU A 289 13.30 8.17 -23.81
C GLU A 289 14.58 8.90 -23.37
N SER A 290 15.45 8.24 -22.59
CA SER A 290 16.57 8.92 -21.96
C SER A 290 17.92 8.22 -22.19
N SER A 291 18.01 6.92 -21.91
CA SER A 291 19.29 6.18 -21.73
C SER A 291 19.97 5.71 -23.03
N VAL A 292 19.36 5.91 -24.18
CA VAL A 292 19.91 5.48 -25.49
C VAL A 292 19.93 6.68 -26.43
N THR A 293 20.98 6.85 -27.24
CA THR A 293 21.04 7.88 -28.28
C THR A 293 20.77 7.25 -29.64
N LEU A 294 19.71 7.71 -30.31
CA LEU A 294 19.39 7.32 -31.69
C LEU A 294 19.90 8.41 -32.64
N PRO A 295 20.77 8.09 -33.59
CA PRO A 295 21.24 9.05 -34.58
C PRO A 295 20.11 9.43 -35.53
N GLY A 296 20.12 10.66 -36.03
CA GLY A 296 19.26 11.10 -37.13
C GLY A 296 17.81 11.48 -36.77
N ILE A 297 17.37 11.35 -35.51
CA ILE A 297 15.99 11.68 -35.14
C ILE A 297 15.69 13.17 -35.35
N ARG A 298 14.67 13.47 -36.15
CA ARG A 298 14.16 14.84 -36.41
C ARG A 298 12.67 14.99 -36.15
N ALA A 299 11.95 13.89 -36.02
CA ALA A 299 10.56 13.90 -35.60
C ALA A 299 10.26 12.79 -34.58
N VAL A 300 9.28 13.07 -33.72
CA VAL A 300 8.76 12.14 -32.71
C VAL A 300 7.25 11.99 -32.89
N VAL A 301 6.76 10.76 -32.77
CA VAL A 301 5.34 10.45 -32.64
C VAL A 301 5.14 9.81 -31.28
N ASP A 302 4.38 10.45 -30.39
CA ASP A 302 4.21 9.99 -29.02
C ASP A 302 2.76 9.57 -28.78
N CYS A 303 2.56 8.30 -28.38
CA CYS A 303 1.24 7.81 -28.00
C CYS A 303 0.78 8.32 -26.62
N GLY A 304 1.68 8.88 -25.80
CA GLY A 304 1.38 9.39 -24.47
C GLY A 304 1.19 8.30 -23.41
N LEU A 305 1.63 7.08 -23.72
CA LEU A 305 1.44 5.90 -22.90
C LEU A 305 2.78 5.18 -22.66
N ALA A 306 2.85 4.44 -21.56
CA ALA A 306 3.97 3.59 -21.19
C ALA A 306 3.47 2.33 -20.48
N ARG A 307 4.31 1.29 -20.44
CA ARG A 307 4.12 0.14 -19.52
C ARG A 307 4.90 0.40 -18.25
N GLU A 308 4.21 0.46 -17.12
CA GLU A 308 4.82 0.67 -15.80
C GLU A 308 4.48 -0.48 -14.84
N PRO A 309 5.42 -0.86 -13.95
CA PRO A 309 5.15 -1.83 -12.89
C PRO A 309 4.15 -1.26 -11.87
N ARG A 310 3.13 -2.05 -11.51
CA ARG A 310 2.14 -1.76 -10.48
C ARG A 310 1.94 -2.98 -9.59
N PHE A 311 2.04 -2.78 -8.29
CA PHE A 311 1.76 -3.82 -7.31
C PHE A 311 0.29 -4.20 -7.35
N ASP A 312 0.01 -5.47 -7.61
CA ASP A 312 -1.31 -6.04 -7.44
C ASP A 312 -1.35 -6.78 -6.09
N PRO A 313 -1.99 -6.19 -5.05
CA PRO A 313 -2.03 -6.78 -3.72
C PRO A 313 -2.77 -8.13 -3.69
N ASN A 314 -3.60 -8.44 -4.70
CA ASN A 314 -4.35 -9.69 -4.74
C ASN A 314 -3.49 -10.84 -5.25
N SER A 315 -2.73 -10.62 -6.32
CA SER A 315 -1.76 -11.60 -6.80
C SER A 315 -0.51 -11.65 -5.93
N GLY A 316 -0.19 -10.56 -5.21
CA GLY A 316 1.04 -10.44 -4.43
C GLY A 316 2.29 -10.24 -5.30
N PHE A 317 2.09 -9.85 -6.57
CA PHE A 317 3.13 -9.62 -7.55
C PHE A 317 2.96 -8.27 -8.22
N THR A 318 4.06 -7.75 -8.76
CA THR A 318 4.06 -6.55 -9.60
C THR A 318 3.69 -6.93 -11.03
N ARG A 319 2.69 -6.24 -11.60
CA ARG A 319 2.20 -6.43 -12.98
C ARG A 319 2.52 -5.20 -13.83
N LEU A 320 2.67 -5.40 -15.14
CA LEU A 320 2.87 -4.28 -16.06
C LEU A 320 1.52 -3.73 -16.53
N GLU A 321 1.19 -2.51 -16.14
CA GLU A 321 -0.01 -1.79 -16.56
C GLU A 321 0.32 -0.75 -17.63
N THR A 322 -0.63 -0.51 -18.55
CA THR A 322 -0.49 0.60 -19.51
C THR A 322 -1.06 1.86 -18.88
N VAL A 323 -0.21 2.84 -18.65
CA VAL A 323 -0.56 4.10 -18.00
C VAL A 323 -0.26 5.29 -18.90
N THR A 324 -0.89 6.42 -18.62
CA THR A 324 -0.53 7.70 -19.21
C THR A 324 0.78 8.21 -18.62
N ILE A 325 1.65 8.75 -19.48
CA ILE A 325 2.96 9.27 -19.04
C ILE A 325 2.83 10.60 -18.29
N ALA A 326 3.84 10.91 -17.47
CA ALA A 326 3.98 12.23 -16.87
C ALA A 326 4.39 13.30 -17.89
N GLN A 327 4.15 14.56 -17.55
CA GLN A 327 4.55 15.73 -18.34
C GLN A 327 6.06 15.74 -18.59
N ALA A 328 6.88 15.49 -17.55
CA ALA A 328 8.32 15.40 -17.68
C ALA A 328 8.77 14.35 -18.73
N SER A 329 8.13 13.18 -18.76
CA SER A 329 8.39 12.14 -19.79
C SER A 329 7.96 12.61 -21.18
N ALA A 330 6.79 13.24 -21.31
CA ALA A 330 6.32 13.77 -22.59
C ALA A 330 7.27 14.84 -23.17
N ASP A 331 7.90 15.64 -22.30
CA ASP A 331 8.86 16.67 -22.69
C ASP A 331 10.22 16.08 -23.04
N GLN A 332 10.69 15.06 -22.31
CA GLN A 332 11.89 14.31 -22.68
C GLN A 332 11.74 13.60 -24.04
N ARG A 333 10.60 12.96 -24.28
CA ARG A 333 10.27 12.33 -25.56
C ARG A 333 10.26 13.33 -26.70
N ALA A 334 9.61 14.48 -26.52
CA ALA A 334 9.62 15.55 -27.51
C ALA A 334 11.04 16.06 -27.79
N GLY A 335 11.85 16.24 -26.73
CA GLY A 335 13.25 16.66 -26.81
C GLY A 335 14.15 15.76 -27.66
N ARG A 336 13.75 14.51 -27.92
CA ARG A 336 14.47 13.61 -28.85
C ARG A 336 14.55 14.15 -30.28
N ALA A 337 13.54 14.90 -30.72
CA ALA A 337 13.52 15.53 -32.04
C ALA A 337 14.42 16.77 -32.13
N GLY A 338 14.75 17.40 -30.99
CA GLY A 338 15.45 18.68 -30.92
C GLY A 338 16.96 18.58 -30.73
N ARG A 339 17.58 17.39 -30.90
CA ARG A 339 19.01 17.18 -30.59
C ARG A 339 19.97 17.64 -31.69
N LEU A 340 19.61 17.38 -32.94
CA LEU A 340 20.47 17.66 -34.10
C LEU A 340 20.13 18.97 -34.81
N GLY A 341 18.93 19.49 -34.56
CA GLY A 341 18.37 20.67 -35.21
C GLY A 341 16.90 20.83 -34.83
N PRO A 342 16.19 21.86 -35.36
CA PRO A 342 14.77 22.05 -35.12
C PRO A 342 13.96 20.79 -35.43
N GLY A 343 13.04 20.43 -34.55
CA GLY A 343 12.33 19.15 -34.61
C GLY A 343 10.81 19.27 -34.63
N LEU A 344 10.13 18.13 -34.84
CA LEU A 344 8.68 18.00 -34.75
C LEU A 344 8.31 16.92 -33.72
N CYS A 345 7.31 17.16 -32.89
CA CYS A 345 6.72 16.14 -32.03
C CYS A 345 5.20 16.12 -32.18
N LEU A 346 4.66 14.99 -32.64
CA LEU A 346 3.24 14.72 -32.80
C LEU A 346 2.73 13.93 -31.59
N ARG A 347 1.93 14.58 -30.74
CA ARG A 347 1.33 13.98 -29.54
C ARG A 347 -0.06 13.44 -29.87
N LEU A 348 -0.26 12.13 -29.75
CA LEU A 348 -1.50 11.45 -30.18
C LEU A 348 -2.64 11.52 -29.15
N TRP A 349 -2.66 12.56 -28.33
CA TRP A 349 -3.70 12.85 -27.36
C TRP A 349 -4.14 14.32 -27.48
N PRO A 350 -5.37 14.68 -27.04
CA PRO A 350 -5.83 16.06 -27.08
C PRO A 350 -4.96 16.99 -26.22
N GLU A 351 -4.70 18.21 -26.69
CA GLU A 351 -3.95 19.23 -25.94
C GLU A 351 -4.60 19.57 -24.58
N SER A 352 -5.91 19.40 -24.46
CA SER A 352 -6.66 19.61 -23.21
C SER A 352 -6.40 18.55 -22.13
N ARG A 353 -5.74 17.42 -22.45
CA ARG A 353 -5.43 16.38 -21.47
C ARG A 353 -4.32 16.87 -20.55
N ARG A 354 -4.65 17.01 -19.27
CA ARG A 354 -3.67 17.29 -18.21
C ARG A 354 -2.91 16.01 -17.86
N LEU A 355 -1.59 16.10 -17.82
CA LEU A 355 -0.69 15.04 -17.38
C LEU A 355 -0.20 15.36 -15.97
N GLU A 356 0.12 14.32 -15.19
CA GLU A 356 0.80 14.50 -13.92
C GLU A 356 2.19 15.12 -14.15
N PRO A 357 2.69 16.05 -13.31
CA PRO A 357 3.94 16.76 -13.58
C PRO A 357 5.16 15.84 -13.67
N ALA A 358 5.25 14.86 -12.77
CA ALA A 358 6.40 13.97 -12.63
C ALA A 358 5.96 12.52 -12.43
N ARG A 359 6.87 11.59 -12.72
CA ARG A 359 6.67 10.17 -12.47
C ARG A 359 6.68 9.90 -10.96
N THR A 360 5.80 9.03 -10.50
CA THR A 360 5.84 8.51 -9.12
C THR A 360 6.98 7.48 -9.00
N PRO A 361 7.80 7.50 -7.94
CA PRO A 361 8.89 6.56 -7.76
C PRO A 361 8.39 5.13 -7.59
N GLU A 362 9.16 4.14 -8.06
CA GLU A 362 8.76 2.73 -8.00
C GLU A 362 8.55 2.24 -6.57
N ILE A 363 9.31 2.76 -5.60
CA ILE A 363 9.20 2.41 -4.17
C ILE A 363 7.78 2.62 -3.60
N ALA A 364 7.00 3.52 -4.20
CA ALA A 364 5.62 3.80 -3.78
C ALA A 364 4.57 2.92 -4.50
N GLN A 365 4.98 2.15 -5.51
CA GLN A 365 4.05 1.47 -6.43
C GLN A 365 4.29 -0.02 -6.61
N VAL A 366 5.42 -0.57 -6.13
CA VAL A 366 5.79 -1.97 -6.30
C VAL A 366 5.72 -2.76 -4.99
N GLU A 367 5.75 -4.08 -5.10
CA GLU A 367 5.86 -4.99 -3.96
C GLU A 367 7.24 -4.85 -3.29
N LEU A 368 7.29 -4.83 -1.95
CA LEU A 368 8.50 -4.48 -1.19
C LEU A 368 9.20 -5.65 -0.49
N SER A 369 8.81 -6.91 -0.69
CA SER A 369 9.46 -8.07 -0.06
C SER A 369 10.91 -8.22 -0.48
N GLY A 370 11.25 -7.88 -1.74
CA GLY A 370 12.64 -7.80 -2.18
C GLY A 370 13.43 -6.75 -1.42
N LEU A 371 12.88 -5.53 -1.29
CA LEU A 371 13.49 -4.44 -0.52
C LEU A 371 13.66 -4.84 0.96
N ALA A 372 12.61 -5.37 1.59
CA ALA A 372 12.63 -5.78 2.99
C ALA A 372 13.71 -6.83 3.27
N LEU A 373 13.94 -7.74 2.31
CA LEU A 373 14.99 -8.75 2.41
C LEU A 373 16.39 -8.13 2.32
N GLU A 374 16.60 -7.17 1.42
CA GLU A 374 17.87 -6.42 1.31
C GLU A 374 18.14 -5.57 2.57
N LEU A 375 17.12 -4.92 3.13
CA LEU A 375 17.25 -4.15 4.37
C LEU A 375 17.55 -5.04 5.58
N ALA A 376 16.94 -6.23 5.66
CA ALA A 376 17.27 -7.20 6.69
C ALA A 376 18.71 -7.72 6.55
N ALA A 377 19.24 -7.79 5.32
CA ALA A 377 20.64 -8.13 5.06
C ALA A 377 21.60 -7.04 5.54
N TRP A 378 21.24 -5.78 5.28
CA TRP A 378 22.00 -4.62 5.72
C TRP A 378 21.97 -4.45 7.25
N GLY A 379 20.87 -4.84 7.89
CA GLY A 379 20.69 -4.81 9.34
C GLY A 379 20.01 -3.53 9.88
N SER A 380 19.65 -2.59 8.99
CA SER A 380 18.95 -1.35 9.36
C SER A 380 18.00 -0.91 8.26
N ASP A 381 16.84 -0.36 8.65
CA ASP A 381 15.92 0.37 7.77
C ASP A 381 16.02 1.90 7.92
N ALA A 382 16.82 2.38 8.88
CA ALA A 382 17.09 3.79 9.13
C ALA A 382 18.12 4.35 8.14
N LEU A 383 17.84 4.19 6.85
CA LEU A 383 18.63 4.77 5.76
C LEU A 383 18.07 6.13 5.36
N ASP A 384 18.93 6.97 4.79
CA ASP A 384 18.52 8.24 4.22
C ASP A 384 17.90 8.02 2.83
N TRP A 385 16.59 8.29 2.69
CA TRP A 385 15.81 8.08 1.47
C TRP A 385 15.27 9.39 0.92
N LEU A 386 15.35 9.59 -0.39
CA LEU A 386 14.66 10.71 -1.05
C LEU A 386 13.13 10.61 -0.92
N ASP A 387 12.61 9.39 -1.06
CA ASP A 387 11.22 9.02 -0.74
C ASP A 387 11.27 7.72 0.09
N PRO A 388 10.87 7.73 1.36
CA PRO A 388 10.93 6.53 2.20
C PRO A 388 9.91 5.47 1.77
N PRO A 389 10.20 4.17 2.01
CA PRO A 389 9.24 3.11 1.71
C PRO A 389 7.94 3.28 2.52
N PRO A 390 6.75 3.10 1.90
CA PRO A 390 5.48 3.17 2.62
C PRO A 390 5.44 2.16 3.78
N THR A 391 5.21 2.65 5.00
CA THR A 391 5.31 1.85 6.24
C THR A 391 4.42 0.61 6.23
N GLY A 392 3.17 0.75 5.79
CA GLY A 392 2.22 -0.38 5.69
C GLY A 392 2.63 -1.43 4.66
N ALA A 393 3.18 -1.01 3.51
CA ALA A 393 3.66 -1.93 2.48
C ALA A 393 4.94 -2.66 2.94
N LEU A 394 5.85 -1.95 3.60
CA LEU A 394 7.07 -2.55 4.16
C LEU A 394 6.76 -3.53 5.30
N ALA A 395 5.80 -3.22 6.17
CA ALA A 395 5.33 -4.14 7.20
C ALA A 395 4.74 -5.42 6.59
N GLN A 396 3.86 -5.30 5.58
CA GLN A 396 3.32 -6.45 4.86
C GLN A 396 4.41 -7.31 4.20
N ALA A 397 5.43 -6.67 3.62
CA ALA A 397 6.59 -7.36 3.07
C ALA A 397 7.36 -8.15 4.14
N ARG A 398 7.57 -7.58 5.34
CA ARG A 398 8.20 -8.26 6.47
C ARG A 398 7.37 -9.44 6.98
N ASP A 399 6.07 -9.25 7.14
CA ASP A 399 5.14 -10.33 7.53
C ASP A 399 5.18 -11.50 6.55
N LEU A 400 5.23 -11.19 5.24
CA LEU A 400 5.42 -12.20 4.21
C LEU A 400 6.75 -12.93 4.37
N LEU A 401 7.87 -12.22 4.51
CA LEU A 401 9.18 -12.85 4.67
C LEU A 401 9.27 -13.71 5.94
N ALA A 402 8.64 -13.28 7.05
CA ALA A 402 8.52 -14.07 8.26
C ALA A 402 7.68 -15.34 8.01
N ALA A 403 6.55 -15.23 7.32
CA ALA A 403 5.71 -16.37 6.97
C ALA A 403 6.41 -17.37 6.03
N LEU A 404 7.30 -16.88 5.16
CA LEU A 404 8.15 -17.72 4.31
C LEU A 404 9.29 -18.39 5.09
N GLY A 405 9.60 -17.93 6.30
CA GLY A 405 10.76 -18.34 7.08
C GLY A 405 12.08 -17.72 6.58
N ALA A 406 12.00 -16.62 5.83
CA ALA A 406 13.15 -15.86 5.36
C ALA A 406 13.68 -14.89 6.43
N LEU A 407 12.82 -14.45 7.36
CA LEU A 407 13.19 -13.69 8.55
C LEU A 407 12.93 -14.50 9.83
N GLY A 408 13.78 -14.30 10.83
CA GLY A 408 13.58 -14.76 12.20
C GLY A 408 12.56 -13.90 12.97
N ALA A 409 12.24 -14.32 14.19
CA ALA A 409 11.31 -13.59 15.07
C ALA A 409 11.86 -12.21 15.52
N ASP A 410 13.17 -12.04 15.47
CA ASP A 410 13.91 -10.80 15.71
C ASP A 410 13.97 -9.88 14.48
N GLY A 411 13.43 -10.32 13.33
CA GLY A 411 13.48 -9.58 12.07
C GLY A 411 14.78 -9.71 11.30
N HIS A 412 15.75 -10.50 11.78
CA HIS A 412 17.01 -10.75 11.07
C HIS A 412 16.88 -11.86 10.02
N LEU A 413 17.83 -11.92 9.09
CA LEU A 413 17.84 -12.96 8.05
C LEU A 413 18.00 -14.37 8.64
N ALA A 414 17.04 -15.23 8.31
CA ALA A 414 17.14 -16.67 8.49
C ALA A 414 18.02 -17.30 7.38
N PRO A 415 18.44 -18.57 7.50
CA PRO A 415 19.21 -19.26 6.44
C PRO A 415 18.53 -19.19 5.06
N LEU A 416 17.21 -19.38 5.00
CA LEU A 416 16.45 -19.26 3.76
C LEU A 416 16.52 -17.82 3.19
N GLY A 417 16.49 -16.79 4.04
CA GLY A 417 16.62 -15.40 3.61
C GLY A 417 17.94 -15.12 2.90
N ARG A 418 19.05 -15.68 3.42
CA ARG A 418 20.37 -15.58 2.76
C ARG A 418 20.40 -16.30 1.41
N ASP A 419 19.75 -17.45 1.32
CA ASP A 419 19.65 -18.20 0.06
C ASP A 419 18.80 -17.46 -0.98
N LEU A 420 17.72 -16.81 -0.56
CA LEU A 420 16.88 -15.97 -1.41
C LEU A 420 17.65 -14.78 -1.99
N LEU A 421 18.47 -14.10 -1.19
CA LEU A 421 19.32 -13.01 -1.64
C LEU A 421 20.32 -13.49 -2.71
N ARG A 422 20.98 -14.63 -2.47
CA ARG A 422 21.90 -15.24 -3.44
C ARG A 422 21.18 -15.65 -4.73
N LEU A 423 19.95 -16.14 -4.60
CA LEU A 423 19.13 -16.49 -5.76
C LEU A 423 18.77 -15.24 -6.57
N GLY A 424 18.50 -14.11 -5.91
CA GLY A 424 18.17 -12.80 -6.52
C GLY A 424 16.80 -12.73 -7.17
N ALA A 425 15.83 -13.50 -6.65
CA ALA A 425 14.50 -13.66 -7.24
C ALA A 425 13.40 -13.19 -6.28
N HIS A 426 12.15 -13.13 -6.77
CA HIS A 426 11.02 -12.76 -5.92
C HIS A 426 10.92 -13.74 -4.72
N PRO A 427 10.85 -13.25 -3.46
CA PRO A 427 10.93 -14.10 -2.27
C PRO A 427 9.97 -15.30 -2.27
N ARG A 428 8.71 -15.11 -2.67
CA ARG A 428 7.72 -16.21 -2.80
C ARG A 428 8.20 -17.34 -3.72
N LEU A 429 8.57 -17.00 -4.95
CA LEU A 429 8.97 -17.99 -5.95
C LEU A 429 10.31 -18.63 -5.61
N GLY A 430 11.24 -17.82 -5.07
CA GLY A 430 12.50 -18.33 -4.55
C GLY A 430 12.28 -19.33 -3.41
N ALA A 431 11.35 -19.07 -2.49
CA ALA A 431 11.05 -19.96 -1.38
C ALA A 431 10.48 -21.29 -1.88
N ALA A 432 9.56 -21.27 -2.85
CA ALA A 432 9.07 -22.49 -3.48
C ALA A 432 10.18 -23.30 -4.15
N VAL A 433 11.08 -22.66 -4.90
CA VAL A 433 12.17 -23.36 -5.59
C VAL A 433 13.21 -23.92 -4.62
N LEU A 434 13.60 -23.14 -3.59
CA LEU A 434 14.64 -23.54 -2.64
C LEU A 434 14.15 -24.61 -1.66
N ARG A 435 12.89 -24.52 -1.21
CA ARG A 435 12.29 -25.49 -0.27
C ARG A 435 11.78 -26.76 -0.96
N ALA A 436 11.54 -26.73 -2.28
CA ALA A 436 11.17 -27.92 -3.02
C ALA A 436 12.23 -29.03 -2.85
N ALA A 437 11.75 -30.24 -2.59
CA ALA A 437 12.58 -31.44 -2.58
C ALA A 437 13.37 -31.55 -3.90
N PRO A 438 14.57 -32.15 -3.91
CA PRO A 438 15.41 -32.23 -5.11
C PRO A 438 14.67 -32.74 -6.36
N ALA A 439 13.81 -33.76 -6.21
CA ALA A 439 13.01 -34.35 -7.29
C ALA A 439 11.94 -33.40 -7.87
N ALA A 440 11.43 -32.46 -7.05
CA ALA A 440 10.39 -31.50 -7.40
C ALA A 440 10.93 -30.10 -7.78
N ARG A 441 12.23 -29.84 -7.60
CA ARG A 441 12.82 -28.52 -7.84
C ARG A 441 12.69 -28.06 -9.29
N ALA A 442 12.79 -28.96 -10.26
CA ALA A 442 12.58 -28.61 -11.66
C ALA A 442 11.12 -28.23 -11.97
N LEU A 443 10.15 -28.87 -11.29
CA LEU A 443 8.73 -28.48 -11.34
C LEU A 443 8.54 -27.09 -10.69
N ALA A 444 9.20 -26.82 -9.56
CA ALA A 444 9.16 -25.50 -8.94
C ALA A 444 9.65 -24.39 -9.88
N CYS A 445 10.73 -24.63 -10.63
CA CYS A 445 11.21 -23.69 -11.65
C CYS A 445 10.19 -23.48 -12.79
N ASP A 446 9.50 -24.55 -13.21
CA ASP A 446 8.44 -24.46 -14.23
C ASP A 446 7.24 -23.65 -13.73
N LEU A 447 6.80 -23.91 -12.50
CA LEU A 447 5.69 -23.17 -11.87
C LEU A 447 6.06 -21.71 -11.64
N ALA A 448 7.29 -21.41 -11.20
CA ALA A 448 7.77 -20.04 -11.06
C ALA A 448 7.69 -19.28 -12.39
N ALA A 449 8.19 -19.88 -13.48
CA ALA A 449 8.10 -19.29 -14.82
C ALA A 449 6.65 -19.13 -15.31
N LEU A 450 5.76 -20.09 -15.02
CA LEU A 450 4.35 -20.02 -15.37
C LEU A 450 3.59 -18.93 -14.61
N ILE A 451 3.97 -18.66 -13.35
CA ILE A 451 3.36 -17.64 -12.50
C ILE A 451 3.82 -16.24 -12.89
N GLU A 452 5.11 -16.08 -13.25
CA GLU A 452 5.64 -14.82 -13.76
C GLU A 452 5.06 -14.44 -15.13
N ALA A 453 4.72 -15.44 -15.95
CA ALA A 453 4.20 -15.24 -17.30
C ALA A 453 2.67 -15.01 -17.33
N ARG A 454 2.19 -14.44 -18.44
CA ARG A 454 0.77 -14.43 -18.75
C ARG A 454 0.28 -15.86 -19.02
N ASN A 455 -0.99 -16.13 -18.72
CA ASN A 455 -1.61 -17.43 -19.01
C ASN A 455 -1.40 -17.80 -20.50
N PRO A 456 -0.70 -18.92 -20.80
CA PRO A 456 -0.42 -19.33 -22.17
C PRO A 456 -1.63 -19.97 -22.87
N LEU A 457 -2.70 -20.27 -22.15
CA LEU A 457 -3.92 -20.88 -22.70
C LEU A 457 -4.84 -19.82 -23.34
N ARG A 458 -5.67 -20.22 -24.30
CA ARG A 458 -6.63 -19.36 -25.00
C ARG A 458 -8.06 -19.91 -24.89
N GLY A 459 -9.05 -19.09 -25.27
CA GLY A 459 -10.45 -19.50 -25.29
C GLY A 459 -11.01 -19.86 -23.92
N ALA A 460 -11.82 -20.92 -23.85
CA ALA A 460 -12.41 -21.40 -22.60
C ALA A 460 -11.34 -21.88 -21.59
N ALA A 461 -10.27 -22.53 -22.08
CA ALA A 461 -9.18 -23.03 -21.23
C ALA A 461 -8.41 -21.91 -20.49
N ALA A 462 -8.43 -20.68 -21.02
CA ALA A 462 -7.82 -19.52 -20.37
C ALA A 462 -8.57 -19.04 -19.12
N ARG A 463 -9.85 -19.43 -18.98
CA ARG A 463 -10.75 -18.96 -17.90
C ARG A 463 -10.75 -19.87 -16.68
N GLY A 464 -10.04 -20.99 -16.74
CA GLY A 464 -9.93 -21.93 -15.62
C GLY A 464 -9.05 -21.41 -14.49
N ASP A 465 -9.47 -21.72 -13.26
CA ASP A 465 -8.75 -21.44 -12.02
C ASP A 465 -7.77 -22.54 -11.61
N ASP A 466 -7.75 -23.68 -12.31
CA ASP A 466 -6.74 -24.72 -12.12
C ASP A 466 -5.43 -24.36 -12.85
N LEU A 467 -4.32 -24.40 -12.12
CA LEU A 467 -2.98 -24.13 -12.66
C LEU A 467 -2.39 -25.34 -13.42
N ARG A 468 -2.83 -26.57 -13.11
CA ARG A 468 -2.27 -27.81 -13.67
C ARG A 468 -2.36 -27.87 -15.20
N PRO A 469 -3.45 -27.44 -15.87
CA PRO A 469 -3.50 -27.37 -17.33
C PRO A 469 -2.41 -26.50 -17.97
N ARG A 470 -1.97 -25.42 -17.29
CA ARG A 470 -0.90 -24.55 -17.80
C ARG A 470 0.44 -25.28 -17.78
N HIS A 471 0.70 -26.04 -16.72
CA HIS A 471 1.88 -26.89 -16.61
C HIS A 471 1.86 -28.06 -17.61
N ALA A 472 0.70 -28.71 -17.80
CA ALA A 472 0.53 -29.77 -18.79
C ALA A 472 0.79 -29.27 -20.22
N ALA A 473 0.34 -28.07 -20.57
CA ALA A 473 0.62 -27.47 -21.86
C ALA A 473 2.12 -27.20 -22.08
N LEU A 474 2.85 -26.77 -21.04
CA LEU A 474 4.31 -26.60 -21.10
C LEU A 474 5.02 -27.95 -21.30
N ALA A 475 4.57 -29.00 -20.62
CA ALA A 475 5.10 -30.36 -20.80
C ALA A 475 4.85 -30.88 -22.23
N ALA A 476 3.62 -30.72 -22.74
CA ALA A 476 3.24 -31.09 -24.11
C ALA A 476 4.07 -30.33 -25.17
N TRP A 477 4.37 -29.06 -24.92
CA TRP A 477 5.23 -28.27 -25.81
C TRP A 477 6.65 -28.84 -25.87
N ARG A 478 7.22 -29.22 -24.71
CA ARG A 478 8.55 -29.82 -24.64
C ARG A 478 8.62 -31.21 -25.29
N SER A 479 7.56 -32.01 -25.17
CA SER A 479 7.46 -33.32 -25.82
C SER A 479 7.06 -33.24 -27.30
N ARG A 480 6.76 -32.03 -27.81
CA ARG A 480 6.25 -31.78 -29.17
C ARG A 480 4.93 -32.52 -29.47
N ASP A 481 4.07 -32.67 -28.47
CA ASP A 481 2.74 -33.26 -28.62
C ASP A 481 1.76 -32.24 -29.22
N ALA A 482 1.68 -32.20 -30.55
CA ALA A 482 0.81 -31.30 -31.29
C ALA A 482 -0.69 -31.57 -31.07
N ALA A 483 -1.08 -32.77 -30.65
CA ALA A 483 -2.48 -33.07 -30.36
C ALA A 483 -2.88 -32.46 -29.01
N ALA A 484 -2.07 -32.69 -27.97
CA ALA A 484 -2.29 -32.12 -26.64
C ALA A 484 -2.27 -30.58 -26.64
N LEU A 485 -1.35 -29.96 -27.40
CA LEU A 485 -1.28 -28.50 -27.52
C LEU A 485 -2.53 -27.88 -28.17
N ARG A 486 -3.06 -28.53 -29.22
CA ARG A 486 -4.29 -28.11 -29.88
C ARG A 486 -5.49 -28.26 -28.96
N ALA A 487 -5.58 -29.38 -28.24
CA ALA A 487 -6.64 -29.61 -27.25
C ALA A 487 -6.60 -28.59 -26.10
N ALA A 488 -5.40 -28.21 -25.64
CA ALA A 488 -5.23 -27.19 -24.62
C ALA A 488 -5.51 -25.74 -25.11
N GLY A 489 -5.60 -25.53 -26.42
CA GLY A 489 -5.73 -24.18 -27.00
C GLY A 489 -4.56 -23.27 -26.63
N ALA A 490 -3.34 -23.82 -26.56
CA ALA A 490 -2.18 -23.10 -26.02
C ALA A 490 -1.41 -22.32 -27.09
N ASP A 491 -0.85 -21.18 -26.70
CA ASP A 491 0.00 -20.35 -27.54
C ASP A 491 1.46 -20.85 -27.51
N GLY A 492 1.91 -21.42 -28.63
CA GLY A 492 3.25 -22.00 -28.74
C GLY A 492 4.39 -20.99 -28.54
N ALA A 493 4.21 -19.72 -28.90
CA ALA A 493 5.22 -18.69 -28.69
C ALA A 493 5.30 -18.29 -27.21
N ALA A 494 4.16 -18.20 -26.54
CA ALA A 494 4.12 -17.99 -25.09
C ALA A 494 4.79 -19.13 -24.32
N LEU A 495 4.51 -20.39 -24.69
CA LEU A 495 5.13 -21.57 -24.08
C LEU A 495 6.64 -21.63 -24.31
N ALA A 496 7.13 -21.22 -25.49
CA ALA A 496 8.55 -21.13 -25.76
C ALA A 496 9.26 -20.13 -24.83
N ALA A 497 8.68 -18.93 -24.64
CA ALA A 497 9.21 -17.93 -23.72
C ALA A 497 9.21 -18.42 -22.26
N ILE A 498 8.12 -19.08 -21.84
CA ILE A 498 8.01 -19.69 -20.50
C ILE A 498 9.06 -20.78 -20.30
N ALA A 499 9.31 -21.63 -21.30
CA ALA A 499 10.32 -22.66 -21.22
C ALA A 499 11.74 -22.08 -21.03
N GLN A 500 12.08 -21.01 -21.74
CA GLN A 500 13.36 -20.30 -21.57
C GLN A 500 13.49 -19.68 -20.18
N ALA A 501 12.42 -19.06 -19.67
CA ALA A 501 12.40 -18.52 -18.31
C ALA A 501 12.62 -19.63 -17.26
N ALA A 502 11.96 -20.78 -17.43
CA ALA A 502 12.14 -21.93 -16.54
C ALA A 502 13.58 -22.48 -16.56
N GLU A 503 14.24 -22.51 -17.72
CA GLU A 503 15.67 -22.87 -17.82
C GLU A 503 16.58 -21.87 -17.11
N ALA A 504 16.27 -20.57 -17.17
CA ALA A 504 16.99 -19.56 -16.41
C ALA A 504 16.82 -19.78 -14.89
N TRP A 505 15.62 -20.13 -14.44
CA TRP A 505 15.35 -20.52 -13.05
C TRP A 505 16.17 -21.75 -12.63
N ARG A 506 16.19 -22.81 -13.46
CA ARG A 506 16.97 -24.03 -13.16
C ARG A 506 18.46 -23.75 -13.02
N ARG A 507 19.04 -22.94 -13.93
CA ARG A 507 20.45 -22.56 -13.86
C ARG A 507 20.78 -21.80 -12.57
N ARG A 508 19.92 -20.87 -12.14
CA ARG A 508 20.10 -20.10 -10.90
C ARG A 508 19.96 -20.96 -9.64
N ALA A 509 19.03 -21.89 -9.65
CA ALA A 509 18.73 -22.75 -8.50
C ALA A 509 19.58 -24.04 -8.43
N GLY A 510 20.47 -24.27 -9.40
CA GLY A 510 21.21 -25.53 -9.53
C GLY A 510 20.29 -26.75 -9.67
N ALA A 511 19.14 -26.58 -10.33
CA ALA A 511 18.13 -27.62 -10.46
C ALA A 511 18.41 -28.57 -11.65
N PRO A 512 18.00 -29.84 -11.58
CA PRO A 512 18.15 -30.78 -12.69
C PRO A 512 17.33 -30.34 -13.92
N ALA A 513 17.71 -30.85 -15.09
CA ALA A 513 17.09 -30.48 -16.37
C ALA A 513 15.61 -30.92 -16.49
N ARG A 514 15.23 -32.01 -15.83
CA ARG A 514 13.87 -32.55 -15.83
C ARG A 514 13.40 -32.84 -14.40
N ALA A 515 12.10 -32.64 -14.18
CA ALA A 515 11.44 -33.06 -12.95
C ALA A 515 11.35 -34.58 -12.91
N GLN A 516 11.54 -35.15 -11.72
CA GLN A 516 11.43 -36.59 -11.46
C GLN A 516 10.28 -36.80 -10.48
N VAL A 517 9.07 -36.41 -10.88
CA VAL A 517 7.87 -36.60 -10.07
C VAL A 517 7.31 -37.99 -10.35
N SER A 518 7.05 -38.77 -9.30
CA SER A 518 6.42 -40.09 -9.44
C SER A 518 4.97 -39.95 -9.92
N GLU A 519 4.49 -40.91 -10.72
CA GLU A 519 3.13 -40.88 -11.29
C GLU A 519 2.03 -40.77 -10.22
N GLY A 520 2.24 -41.37 -9.04
CA GLY A 520 1.29 -41.30 -7.92
C GLY A 520 1.19 -39.95 -7.21
N ALA A 521 2.18 -39.05 -7.36
CA ALA A 521 2.19 -37.71 -6.74
C ALA A 521 1.84 -36.59 -7.74
N ALA A 522 1.64 -36.91 -9.02
CA ALA A 522 1.50 -35.90 -10.08
C ALA A 522 0.30 -34.96 -9.89
N ALA A 523 -0.78 -35.44 -9.25
CA ALA A 523 -2.01 -34.67 -9.06
C ALA A 523 -1.87 -33.50 -8.08
N THR A 524 -1.02 -33.65 -7.05
CA THR A 524 -0.80 -32.66 -5.97
C THR A 524 0.55 -31.95 -6.06
N ALA A 525 1.51 -32.49 -6.83
CA ALA A 525 2.88 -32.01 -6.87
C ALA A 525 3.02 -30.50 -7.13
N ALA A 526 2.13 -29.93 -7.94
CA ALA A 526 2.13 -28.49 -8.17
C ALA A 526 1.79 -27.71 -6.90
N GLY A 527 0.74 -28.12 -6.19
CA GLY A 527 0.36 -27.50 -4.92
C GLY A 527 1.39 -27.76 -3.82
N ASP A 528 1.94 -28.97 -3.72
CA ASP A 528 2.95 -29.36 -2.72
C ASP A 528 4.20 -28.49 -2.76
N VAL A 529 4.56 -27.97 -3.95
CA VAL A 529 5.63 -26.99 -4.10
C VAL A 529 5.16 -25.57 -3.76
N LEU A 530 3.96 -25.21 -4.22
CA LEU A 530 3.46 -23.83 -4.14
C LEU A 530 3.02 -23.42 -2.73
N ILE A 531 2.71 -24.35 -1.82
CA ILE A 531 2.45 -24.03 -0.40
C ILE A 531 3.63 -23.26 0.22
N HIS A 532 4.85 -23.46 -0.25
CA HIS A 532 6.04 -22.74 0.22
C HIS A 532 6.13 -21.30 -0.32
N ALA A 533 5.50 -20.99 -1.45
CA ALA A 533 5.43 -19.64 -1.99
C ALA A 533 4.25 -18.85 -1.40
N PHE A 534 3.16 -19.52 -1.03
CA PHE A 534 1.92 -18.91 -0.59
C PHE A 534 1.37 -19.53 0.71
N PRO A 535 2.14 -19.55 1.81
CA PRO A 535 1.68 -20.10 3.08
C PRO A 535 0.46 -19.34 3.63
N ASP A 536 0.36 -18.04 3.35
CA ASP A 536 -0.77 -17.16 3.69
C ASP A 536 -2.05 -17.45 2.87
N ARG A 537 -1.93 -18.19 1.76
CA ARG A 537 -3.02 -18.51 0.82
C ARG A 537 -3.26 -20.00 0.66
N ILE A 538 -2.78 -20.80 1.61
CA ILE A 538 -3.30 -22.15 1.82
C ILE A 538 -4.77 -22.01 2.17
N ALA A 539 -5.61 -22.83 1.54
CA ALA A 539 -7.05 -22.71 1.56
C ALA A 539 -7.67 -24.06 1.92
N ARG A 540 -8.67 -24.06 2.80
CA ARG A 540 -9.46 -25.24 3.15
C ARG A 540 -10.91 -25.01 2.72
N GLN A 541 -11.51 -26.03 2.11
CA GLN A 541 -12.90 -26.00 1.70
C GLN A 541 -13.84 -25.79 2.88
N ASP A 542 -14.88 -24.98 2.68
CA ASP A 542 -16.00 -24.83 3.61
C ASP A 542 -16.86 -26.11 3.58
N PRO A 543 -17.06 -26.80 4.72
CA PRO A 543 -17.88 -28.01 4.77
C PRO A 543 -19.34 -27.80 4.33
N ALA A 544 -19.87 -26.58 4.46
CA ALA A 544 -21.23 -26.25 4.08
C ALA A 544 -21.35 -25.82 2.60
N ASN A 545 -20.23 -25.47 1.94
CA ASN A 545 -20.25 -25.04 0.55
C ASN A 545 -18.95 -25.43 -0.18
N PRO A 546 -18.98 -26.45 -1.07
CA PRO A 546 -17.78 -26.96 -1.74
C PRO A 546 -17.12 -25.99 -2.73
N ARG A 547 -17.75 -24.82 -2.99
CA ARG A 547 -17.19 -23.74 -3.81
C ARG A 547 -16.51 -22.65 -2.98
N ARG A 548 -16.72 -22.62 -1.66
CA ARG A 548 -16.13 -21.63 -0.76
C ARG A 548 -14.97 -22.24 0.00
N TYR A 549 -13.98 -21.41 0.28
CA TYR A 549 -12.74 -21.78 0.95
C TYR A 549 -12.39 -20.70 1.98
N GLN A 550 -11.78 -21.12 3.08
CA GLN A 550 -11.14 -20.22 4.03
C GLN A 550 -9.63 -20.26 3.80
N LEU A 551 -9.03 -19.09 3.57
CA LEU A 551 -7.57 -18.93 3.46
C LEU A 551 -6.91 -18.92 4.84
N ALA A 552 -5.63 -19.29 4.91
CA ALA A 552 -4.81 -19.29 6.11
C ALA A 552 -4.65 -17.89 6.73
N ASN A 553 -4.79 -16.83 5.94
CA ASN A 553 -4.87 -15.45 6.40
C ASN A 553 -6.27 -15.01 6.90
N GLY A 554 -7.25 -15.91 6.91
CA GLY A 554 -8.59 -15.71 7.46
C GLY A 554 -9.64 -15.22 6.45
N ARG A 555 -9.25 -14.85 5.23
CA ARG A 555 -10.21 -14.39 4.21
C ARG A 555 -10.98 -15.54 3.58
N GLY A 556 -12.24 -15.26 3.22
CA GLY A 556 -13.04 -16.14 2.36
C GLY A 556 -12.63 -16.03 0.89
N ALA A 557 -12.62 -17.16 0.20
CA ALA A 557 -12.38 -17.27 -1.22
C ALA A 557 -13.41 -18.20 -1.88
N ARG A 558 -13.67 -18.04 -3.18
CA ARG A 558 -14.60 -18.88 -3.94
C ARG A 558 -14.05 -19.25 -5.30
N LEU A 559 -14.43 -20.44 -5.77
CA LEU A 559 -14.11 -20.92 -7.11
C LEU A 559 -15.02 -20.30 -8.19
N HIS A 560 -14.63 -20.49 -9.45
CA HIS A 560 -15.52 -20.31 -10.60
C HIS A 560 -16.66 -21.35 -10.61
N GLU A 561 -17.75 -21.06 -11.34
CA GLU A 561 -18.90 -21.96 -11.45
C GLU A 561 -18.54 -23.29 -12.13
N ASP A 562 -17.70 -23.26 -13.17
CA ASP A 562 -17.27 -24.46 -13.91
C ASP A 562 -15.86 -24.91 -13.52
N SER A 563 -15.44 -24.65 -12.28
CA SER A 563 -14.09 -24.97 -11.80
C SER A 563 -13.81 -26.47 -11.76
N ALA A 564 -12.67 -26.88 -12.31
CA ALA A 564 -12.14 -28.23 -12.19
C ALA A 564 -11.60 -28.56 -10.77
N LEU A 565 -11.50 -27.56 -9.89
CA LEU A 565 -11.10 -27.70 -8.48
C LEU A 565 -12.31 -27.93 -7.55
N PHE A 566 -13.51 -28.07 -8.11
CA PHE A 566 -14.71 -28.31 -7.33
C PHE A 566 -14.57 -29.59 -6.50
N GLY A 567 -14.79 -29.50 -5.19
CA GLY A 567 -14.70 -30.65 -4.29
C GLY A 567 -13.31 -30.90 -3.68
N GLU A 568 -12.25 -30.25 -4.16
CA GLU A 568 -10.91 -30.40 -3.58
C GLU A 568 -10.87 -29.89 -2.13
N PRO A 569 -10.42 -30.67 -1.14
CA PRO A 569 -10.51 -30.26 0.27
C PRO A 569 -9.50 -29.16 0.62
N TRP A 570 -8.36 -29.14 -0.07
CA TRP A 570 -7.23 -28.26 0.19
C TRP A 570 -6.65 -27.72 -1.11
N LEU A 571 -6.46 -26.40 -1.15
CA LEU A 571 -5.89 -25.69 -2.29
C LEU A 571 -4.80 -24.74 -1.81
N VAL A 572 -3.79 -24.49 -2.64
CA VAL A 572 -2.95 -23.29 -2.51
C VAL A 572 -3.32 -22.31 -3.61
N VAL A 573 -3.67 -21.09 -3.20
CA VAL A 573 -4.13 -20.07 -4.14
C VAL A 573 -2.99 -19.13 -4.53
N VAL A 574 -2.72 -19.08 -5.83
CA VAL A 574 -1.65 -18.27 -6.43
C VAL A 574 -2.15 -16.89 -6.84
N ASP A 575 -3.38 -16.81 -7.37
CA ASP A 575 -3.97 -15.58 -7.88
C ASP A 575 -5.44 -15.44 -7.48
N LEU A 576 -5.84 -14.23 -7.12
CA LEU A 576 -7.13 -13.88 -6.55
C LEU A 576 -7.63 -12.56 -7.17
N ARG A 577 -8.95 -12.40 -7.26
CA ARG A 577 -9.59 -11.09 -7.42
C ARG A 577 -10.37 -10.78 -6.15
N ARG A 578 -10.12 -9.61 -5.56
CA ARG A 578 -10.83 -9.17 -4.37
C ARG A 578 -12.25 -8.72 -4.72
N ASP A 579 -13.24 -9.44 -4.21
CA ASP A 579 -14.65 -9.04 -4.23
C ASP A 579 -15.10 -8.70 -2.78
N ALA A 580 -16.27 -8.08 -2.62
CA ALA A 580 -16.73 -7.52 -1.33
C ALA A 580 -16.97 -8.53 -0.20
N ARG A 581 -17.27 -9.80 -0.53
CA ARG A 581 -17.45 -10.89 0.44
C ARG A 581 -16.30 -11.89 0.37
N ASP A 582 -16.27 -12.68 -0.70
CA ASP A 582 -15.27 -13.71 -0.93
C ASP A 582 -14.45 -13.38 -2.17
N SER A 583 -13.13 -13.48 -2.06
CA SER A 583 -12.25 -13.27 -3.21
C SER A 583 -12.44 -14.38 -4.24
N LEU A 584 -12.54 -14.04 -5.52
CA LEU A 584 -12.60 -15.02 -6.60
C LEU A 584 -11.21 -15.61 -6.85
N ILE A 585 -11.08 -16.93 -6.81
CA ILE A 585 -9.84 -17.64 -7.12
C ILE A 585 -9.62 -17.61 -8.65
N LEU A 586 -8.47 -17.09 -9.09
CA LEU A 586 -8.09 -17.01 -10.50
C LEU A 586 -7.03 -18.04 -10.91
N ALA A 587 -6.26 -18.53 -9.95
CA ALA A 587 -5.30 -19.62 -10.14
C ALA A 587 -5.02 -20.31 -8.80
N ALA A 588 -5.15 -21.63 -8.75
CA ALA A 588 -4.84 -22.47 -7.60
C ALA A 588 -4.42 -23.88 -8.04
N ALA A 589 -3.87 -24.64 -7.09
CA ALA A 589 -3.57 -26.06 -7.26
C ALA A 589 -3.91 -26.83 -5.98
N PRO A 590 -4.42 -28.08 -6.08
CA PRO A 590 -4.58 -28.94 -4.92
C PRO A 590 -3.23 -29.46 -4.44
N PHE A 591 -3.15 -29.80 -3.15
CA PHE A 591 -1.94 -30.29 -2.50
C PHE A 591 -2.27 -31.37 -1.47
N ASP A 592 -1.28 -32.18 -1.08
CA ASP A 592 -1.43 -33.19 -0.02
C ASP A 592 -1.36 -32.51 1.37
N PRO A 593 -2.42 -32.56 2.19
CA PRO A 593 -2.42 -31.96 3.52
C PRO A 593 -1.36 -32.52 4.48
N ALA A 594 -0.80 -33.71 4.22
CA ALA A 594 0.33 -34.24 5.00
C ALA A 594 1.56 -33.32 4.95
N CYS A 595 1.72 -32.54 3.86
CA CYS A 595 2.79 -31.55 3.74
C CYS A 595 2.69 -30.43 4.79
N LEU A 596 1.49 -30.09 5.28
CA LEU A 596 1.33 -29.01 6.27
C LEU A 596 2.01 -29.36 7.58
N ALA A 597 1.76 -30.56 8.11
CA ALA A 597 2.34 -31.00 9.38
C ALA A 597 3.86 -31.15 9.29
N ARG A 598 4.38 -31.54 8.11
CA ARG A 598 5.82 -31.68 7.85
C ARG A 598 6.52 -30.32 7.72
N ASP A 599 5.94 -29.41 6.94
CA ASP A 599 6.64 -28.22 6.46
C ASP A 599 6.27 -26.93 7.19
N PHE A 600 5.15 -26.94 7.93
CA PHE A 600 4.62 -25.82 8.69
C PHE A 600 4.10 -26.25 10.08
N PRO A 601 4.82 -27.07 10.86
CA PRO A 601 4.35 -27.52 12.18
C PRO A 601 4.01 -26.37 13.13
N GLN A 602 4.76 -25.27 13.04
CA GLN A 602 4.57 -24.05 13.83
C GLN A 602 3.29 -23.28 13.52
N ALA A 603 2.65 -23.53 12.37
CA ALA A 603 1.40 -22.88 11.99
C ALA A 603 0.17 -23.58 12.62
N PHE A 604 0.35 -24.77 13.19
CA PHE A 604 -0.68 -25.46 13.96
C PHE A 604 -0.72 -24.94 15.38
N GLY A 605 -1.93 -24.74 15.90
CA GLY A 605 -2.13 -24.31 17.27
C GLY A 605 -3.46 -24.77 17.84
N GLN A 606 -3.59 -24.59 19.15
CA GLN A 606 -4.85 -24.68 19.86
C GLN A 606 -5.12 -23.33 20.50
N ARG A 607 -6.34 -22.84 20.35
CA ARG A 607 -6.77 -21.60 20.98
C ARG A 607 -8.14 -21.77 21.59
N ARG A 608 -8.38 -21.06 22.69
CA ARG A 608 -9.69 -20.93 23.30
C ARG A 608 -10.38 -19.70 22.70
N VAL A 609 -11.54 -19.90 22.11
CA VAL A 609 -12.38 -18.83 21.54
C VAL A 609 -13.63 -18.69 22.37
N VAL A 610 -13.95 -17.46 22.74
CA VAL A 610 -15.13 -17.13 23.54
C VAL A 610 -15.99 -16.16 22.75
N GLU A 611 -17.24 -16.53 22.57
CA GLU A 611 -18.20 -15.77 21.77
C GLU A 611 -19.51 -15.59 22.55
N TRP A 612 -20.20 -14.50 22.24
CA TRP A 612 -21.57 -14.32 22.69
C TRP A 612 -22.53 -15.07 21.76
N ASN A 613 -23.31 -16.00 22.31
CA ASN A 613 -24.35 -16.69 21.56
C ASN A 613 -25.67 -15.93 21.69
N GLU A 614 -26.08 -15.25 20.62
CA GLU A 614 -27.32 -14.45 20.59
C GLU A 614 -28.58 -15.29 20.86
N ALA A 615 -28.66 -16.52 20.34
CA ALA A 615 -29.82 -17.38 20.49
C ALA A 615 -30.06 -17.84 21.92
N THR A 616 -28.99 -18.04 22.70
CA THR A 616 -29.06 -18.52 24.09
C THR A 616 -28.81 -17.41 25.12
N ALA A 617 -28.49 -16.20 24.66
CA ALA A 617 -28.07 -15.05 25.46
C ALA A 617 -27.03 -15.44 26.54
N ALA A 618 -26.03 -16.21 26.12
CA ALA A 618 -25.02 -16.77 27.02
C ALA A 618 -23.63 -16.77 26.38
N VAL A 619 -22.61 -16.79 27.23
CA VAL A 619 -21.23 -16.97 26.81
C VAL A 619 -21.03 -18.42 26.35
N ALA A 620 -20.59 -18.59 25.10
CA ALA A 620 -20.19 -19.87 24.55
C ALA A 620 -18.66 -19.91 24.42
N ALA A 621 -18.04 -20.96 24.93
CA ALA A 621 -16.61 -21.17 24.82
C ALA A 621 -16.30 -22.39 23.95
N PHE A 622 -15.23 -22.28 23.18
CA PHE A 622 -14.78 -23.29 22.24
C PHE A 622 -13.28 -23.47 22.36
N GLU A 623 -12.83 -24.71 22.20
CA GLU A 623 -11.43 -25.01 21.88
C GLU A 623 -11.34 -25.27 20.38
N GLU A 624 -10.51 -24.49 19.71
CA GLU A 624 -10.27 -24.58 18.28
C GLU A 624 -8.85 -25.10 18.04
N ARG A 625 -8.74 -26.21 17.30
CA ARG A 625 -7.49 -26.60 16.65
C ARG A 625 -7.46 -25.90 15.29
N HIS A 626 -6.35 -25.23 14.99
CA HIS A 626 -6.27 -24.38 13.80
C HIS A 626 -4.94 -24.55 13.05
N PHE A 627 -4.95 -24.14 11.78
CA PHE A 627 -3.77 -23.92 10.94
C PHE A 627 -3.82 -22.48 10.45
N GLY A 628 -2.94 -21.60 10.94
CA GLY A 628 -3.12 -20.16 10.75
C GLY A 628 -4.51 -19.73 11.23
N ALA A 629 -5.29 -19.07 10.38
CA ALA A 629 -6.68 -18.72 10.66
C ALA A 629 -7.72 -19.79 10.27
N ILE A 630 -7.30 -20.89 9.63
CA ILE A 630 -8.20 -21.99 9.24
C ILE A 630 -8.54 -22.81 10.47
N VAL A 631 -9.83 -22.92 10.79
CA VAL A 631 -10.31 -23.77 11.88
C VAL A 631 -10.34 -25.22 11.37
N LEU A 632 -9.54 -26.09 11.98
CA LEU A 632 -9.48 -27.50 11.63
C LEU A 632 -10.61 -28.28 12.30
N GLU A 633 -10.79 -27.99 13.59
CA GLU A 633 -11.70 -28.65 14.49
C GLU A 633 -12.13 -27.65 15.57
N ARG A 634 -13.41 -27.67 15.94
CA ARG A 634 -13.99 -26.79 16.95
C ARG A 634 -14.82 -27.62 17.91
N ARG A 635 -14.45 -27.61 19.19
CA ARG A 635 -15.13 -28.36 20.26
C ARG A 635 -15.72 -27.38 21.27
N SER A 636 -17.00 -27.53 21.60
CA SER A 636 -17.62 -26.75 22.67
C SER A 636 -17.08 -27.18 24.03
N VAL A 637 -16.75 -26.21 24.87
CA VAL A 637 -16.23 -26.41 26.22
C VAL A 637 -16.95 -25.50 27.21
N PRO A 638 -17.03 -25.86 28.51
CA PRO A 638 -17.65 -25.00 29.51
C PRO A 638 -16.92 -23.66 29.61
N ALA A 639 -17.66 -22.54 29.64
CA ALA A 639 -17.10 -21.22 29.87
C ALA A 639 -16.54 -21.10 31.31
N THR A 640 -15.34 -20.55 31.43
CA THR A 640 -14.71 -20.26 32.73
C THR A 640 -15.11 -18.87 33.23
N ALA A 641 -14.83 -18.58 34.50
CA ALA A 641 -15.03 -17.23 35.04
C ALA A 641 -14.18 -16.17 34.31
N ALA A 642 -12.97 -16.54 33.85
CA ALA A 642 -12.09 -15.66 33.09
C ALA A 642 -12.61 -15.34 31.68
N ASP A 643 -13.32 -16.29 31.05
CA ASP A 643 -13.91 -16.12 29.72
C ASP A 643 -15.13 -15.19 29.72
N SER A 644 -15.85 -15.17 30.84
CA SER A 644 -17.22 -14.65 30.85
C SER A 644 -17.27 -13.13 30.81
N VAL A 645 -16.33 -12.47 31.49
CA VAL A 645 -16.30 -11.01 31.58
C VAL A 645 -16.09 -10.36 30.19
N PRO A 646 -15.04 -10.67 29.40
CA PRO A 646 -14.84 -10.06 28.09
C PRO A 646 -16.01 -10.28 27.12
N ALA A 647 -16.60 -11.48 27.12
CA ALA A 647 -17.73 -11.81 26.26
C ALA A 647 -19.01 -11.05 26.64
N LEU A 648 -19.27 -10.88 27.95
CA LEU A 648 -20.39 -10.05 28.43
C LEU A 648 -20.19 -8.58 28.06
N LEU A 649 -18.97 -8.04 28.20
CA LEU A 649 -18.69 -6.66 27.78
C LEU A 649 -18.89 -6.46 26.28
N ALA A 650 -18.43 -7.41 25.46
CA ALA A 650 -18.65 -7.37 24.01
C ALA A 650 -20.16 -7.41 23.67
N ALA A 651 -20.95 -8.23 24.38
CA ALA A 651 -22.39 -8.29 24.21
C ALA A 651 -23.08 -6.96 24.59
N VAL A 652 -22.68 -6.32 25.70
CA VAL A 652 -23.18 -4.98 26.09
C VAL A 652 -22.83 -3.94 25.03
N ARG A 653 -21.62 -3.97 24.46
CA ARG A 653 -21.23 -3.05 23.37
C ARG A 653 -22.09 -3.21 22.12
N ALA A 654 -22.36 -4.46 21.74
CA ALA A 654 -23.16 -4.74 20.55
C ALA A 654 -24.64 -4.34 20.72
N ARG A 655 -25.19 -4.53 21.92
CA ARG A 655 -26.61 -4.29 22.23
C ARG A 655 -26.91 -2.90 22.79
N GLY A 656 -25.89 -2.14 23.18
CA GLY A 656 -26.05 -0.84 23.86
C GLY A 656 -26.30 -0.98 25.36
N LEU A 657 -26.34 0.16 26.07
CA LEU A 657 -26.53 0.16 27.53
C LEU A 657 -27.91 -0.31 27.97
N ASP A 658 -28.91 -0.23 27.10
CA ASP A 658 -30.28 -0.68 27.40
C ASP A 658 -30.38 -2.19 27.65
N ALA A 659 -29.35 -2.96 27.28
CA ALA A 659 -29.24 -4.37 27.61
C ALA A 659 -28.98 -4.63 29.11
N LEU A 660 -28.65 -3.61 29.90
CA LEU A 660 -28.37 -3.70 31.33
C LEU A 660 -29.62 -3.44 32.20
N PRO A 661 -29.70 -4.00 33.42
CA PRO A 661 -30.87 -3.90 34.30
C PRO A 661 -30.94 -2.52 35.01
N TRP A 662 -31.23 -1.45 34.28
CA TRP A 662 -31.29 -0.10 34.84
C TRP A 662 -32.38 0.05 35.91
N SER A 663 -31.97 0.26 37.16
CA SER A 663 -32.88 0.67 38.23
C SER A 663 -33.22 2.16 38.10
N ALA A 664 -34.35 2.59 38.66
CA ALA A 664 -34.70 4.01 38.74
C ALA A 664 -33.59 4.82 39.45
N THR A 665 -32.93 4.23 40.44
CA THR A 665 -31.80 4.84 41.17
C THR A 665 -30.57 5.02 40.27
N ALA A 666 -30.23 4.01 39.46
CA ALA A 666 -29.10 4.08 38.52
C ALA A 666 -29.34 5.12 37.42
N GLN A 667 -30.57 5.20 36.91
CA GLN A 667 -30.96 6.22 35.92
C GLN A 667 -30.89 7.63 36.52
N ALA A 668 -31.40 7.81 37.74
CA ALA A 668 -31.34 9.09 38.44
C ALA A 668 -29.89 9.51 38.73
N LEU A 669 -29.02 8.59 39.14
CA LEU A 669 -27.60 8.86 39.34
C LEU A 669 -26.93 9.32 38.05
N ARG A 670 -27.13 8.60 36.94
CA ARG A 670 -26.62 8.96 35.63
C ARG A 670 -27.08 10.35 35.19
N ALA A 671 -28.38 10.64 35.32
CA ALA A 671 -28.94 11.93 34.96
C ALA A 671 -28.38 13.08 35.81
N ARG A 672 -28.20 12.87 37.13
CA ARG A 672 -27.60 13.86 38.05
C ARG A 672 -26.16 14.18 37.68
N VAL A 673 -25.34 13.16 37.44
CA VAL A 673 -23.92 13.32 37.10
C VAL A 673 -23.76 14.06 35.78
N GLU A 674 -24.49 13.65 34.74
CA GLU A 674 -24.42 14.27 33.41
C GLU A 674 -24.90 15.73 33.45
N ALA A 675 -26.02 16.01 34.12
CA ALA A 675 -26.54 17.36 34.26
C ALA A 675 -25.55 18.27 35.01
N LEU A 676 -25.01 17.82 36.14
CA LEU A 676 -24.05 18.60 36.92
C LEU A 676 -22.73 18.81 36.17
N ARG A 677 -22.25 17.80 35.44
CA ARG A 677 -21.05 17.91 34.59
C ARG A 677 -21.23 18.96 33.50
N ALA A 678 -22.41 19.03 32.89
CA ALA A 678 -22.72 20.05 31.88
C ALA A 678 -22.74 21.47 32.50
N TRP A 679 -23.31 21.63 33.69
CA TRP A 679 -23.43 22.94 34.35
C TRP A 679 -22.16 23.42 35.06
N ARG A 680 -21.32 22.48 35.51
CA ARG A 680 -20.11 22.71 36.33
C ARG A 680 -18.95 21.83 35.84
N PRO A 681 -18.46 21.99 34.60
CA PRO A 681 -17.36 21.18 34.07
C PRO A 681 -16.08 21.24 34.94
N GLU A 682 -15.88 22.34 35.67
CA GLU A 682 -14.75 22.52 36.59
C GLU A 682 -14.73 21.55 37.79
N LEU A 683 -15.84 20.87 38.10
CA LEU A 683 -15.90 19.89 39.19
C LEU A 683 -15.23 18.54 38.83
N GLY A 684 -14.87 18.33 37.56
CA GLY A 684 -14.14 17.13 37.12
C GLY A 684 -14.92 15.82 37.30
N LEU A 685 -16.25 15.88 37.15
CA LEU A 685 -17.09 14.68 37.24
C LEU A 685 -16.83 13.73 36.06
N PRO A 686 -16.84 12.40 36.30
CA PRO A 686 -16.67 11.41 35.24
C PRO A 686 -17.81 11.47 34.22
N ASP A 687 -17.48 11.10 32.98
CA ASP A 687 -18.44 11.02 31.89
C ASP A 687 -19.31 9.75 32.04
N PHE A 688 -20.63 9.96 32.13
CA PHE A 688 -21.68 8.94 32.26
C PHE A 688 -22.58 8.92 31.00
N SER A 689 -22.17 9.58 29.92
CA SER A 689 -22.80 9.44 28.60
C SER A 689 -22.68 8.01 28.10
N GLU A 690 -23.60 7.62 27.21
CA GLU A 690 -23.60 6.28 26.66
C GLU A 690 -22.30 5.91 25.92
N PRO A 691 -21.75 6.76 25.02
CA PRO A 691 -20.48 6.49 24.37
C PRO A 691 -19.32 6.28 25.36
N ALA A 692 -19.26 7.09 26.42
CA ALA A 692 -18.18 6.99 27.42
C ALA A 692 -18.29 5.74 28.29
N LEU A 693 -19.51 5.37 28.71
CA LEU A 693 -19.74 4.16 29.51
C LEU A 693 -19.45 2.89 28.70
N LEU A 694 -19.82 2.84 27.42
CA LEU A 694 -19.50 1.71 26.52
C LEU A 694 -18.00 1.60 26.22
N ALA A 695 -17.32 2.74 26.07
CA ALA A 695 -15.87 2.78 25.84
C ALA A 695 -15.06 2.31 27.06
N THR A 696 -15.63 2.42 28.27
CA THR A 696 -14.90 2.19 29.54
C THR A 696 -15.43 1.01 30.36
N LEU A 697 -16.22 0.11 29.77
CA LEU A 697 -16.83 -1.04 30.46
C LEU A 697 -15.85 -1.88 31.30
N GLU A 698 -14.61 -2.05 30.82
CA GLU A 698 -13.55 -2.79 31.52
C GLU A 698 -13.21 -2.17 32.88
N THR A 699 -13.39 -0.86 33.04
CA THR A 699 -13.01 -0.14 34.24
C THR A 699 -14.10 -0.15 35.31
N TRP A 700 -15.36 0.02 34.90
CA TRP A 700 -16.45 0.27 35.85
C TRP A 700 -17.40 -0.92 36.03
N LEU A 701 -17.63 -1.71 34.97
CA LEU A 701 -18.57 -2.84 35.03
C LEU A 701 -17.85 -4.16 35.26
N ALA A 702 -16.72 -4.40 34.58
CA ALA A 702 -16.00 -5.67 34.64
C ALA A 702 -15.65 -6.18 36.05
N PRO A 703 -15.24 -5.33 37.02
CA PRO A 703 -14.94 -5.79 38.38
C PRO A 703 -16.14 -6.44 39.09
N TYR A 704 -17.36 -6.11 38.68
CA TYR A 704 -18.61 -6.60 39.26
C TYR A 704 -19.19 -7.82 38.53
N LEU A 705 -18.55 -8.27 37.44
CA LEU A 705 -19.01 -9.38 36.61
C LEU A 705 -18.28 -10.69 36.90
N THR A 706 -17.41 -10.75 37.91
CA THR A 706 -16.68 -11.98 38.25
C THR A 706 -17.66 -13.10 38.59
N GLY A 707 -17.60 -14.21 37.85
CA GLY A 707 -18.49 -15.36 38.02
C GLY A 707 -19.85 -15.26 37.31
N VAL A 708 -20.18 -14.10 36.74
CA VAL A 708 -21.41 -13.89 35.94
C VAL A 708 -21.19 -14.48 34.54
N ARG A 709 -22.16 -15.26 34.03
CA ARG A 709 -22.06 -15.95 32.73
C ARG A 709 -23.15 -15.58 31.72
N ARG A 710 -24.15 -14.81 32.15
CA ARG A 710 -25.31 -14.40 31.36
C ARG A 710 -25.65 -12.94 31.64
N LEU A 711 -26.17 -12.22 30.66
CA LEU A 711 -26.57 -10.81 30.84
C LEU A 711 -27.74 -10.67 31.81
N ASP A 712 -28.70 -11.61 31.79
CA ASP A 712 -29.86 -11.61 32.69
C ASP A 712 -29.51 -11.95 34.14
N ALA A 713 -28.30 -12.46 34.39
CA ALA A 713 -27.79 -12.69 35.73
C ALA A 713 -27.15 -11.43 36.35
N ILE A 714 -26.98 -10.35 35.57
CA ILE A 714 -26.60 -9.05 36.11
C ILE A 714 -27.82 -8.50 36.85
N GLY A 715 -27.71 -8.29 38.15
CA GLY A 715 -28.77 -7.70 38.95
C GLY A 715 -28.78 -6.16 38.86
N ALA A 716 -29.96 -5.56 39.02
CA ALA A 716 -30.10 -4.10 39.08
C ALA A 716 -29.31 -3.46 40.23
N ALA A 717 -29.13 -4.18 41.34
CA ALA A 717 -28.31 -3.75 42.48
C ALA A 717 -26.82 -3.68 42.09
N THR A 718 -26.31 -4.74 41.45
CA THR A 718 -24.92 -4.80 40.96
C THR A 718 -24.61 -3.69 39.98
N LEU A 719 -25.53 -3.39 39.04
CA LEU A 719 -25.36 -2.26 38.11
C LEU A 719 -25.32 -0.92 38.84
N SER A 720 -26.20 -0.73 39.83
CA SER A 720 -26.26 0.51 40.61
C SER A 720 -24.98 0.72 41.42
N GLU A 721 -24.43 -0.34 42.00
CA GLU A 721 -23.17 -0.33 42.72
C GLU A 721 -21.99 -0.02 41.79
N ALA A 722 -21.93 -0.67 40.62
CA ALA A 722 -20.91 -0.45 39.61
C ALA A 722 -20.85 1.02 39.13
N LEU A 723 -22.02 1.63 38.88
CA LEU A 723 -22.10 3.05 38.51
C LEU A 723 -21.69 3.97 39.66
N ALA A 724 -22.16 3.69 40.89
CA ALA A 724 -21.77 4.48 42.07
C ALA A 724 -20.26 4.38 42.36
N GLY A 725 -19.64 3.23 42.07
CA GLY A 725 -18.20 2.98 42.20
C GLY A 725 -17.32 3.90 41.37
N ARG A 726 -17.84 4.52 40.30
CA ARG A 726 -17.10 5.51 39.49
C ARG A 726 -16.92 6.85 40.19
N LEU A 727 -17.70 7.12 41.25
CA LEU A 727 -17.58 8.32 42.06
C LEU A 727 -16.79 7.98 43.33
N ASP A 728 -15.67 8.66 43.55
CA ASP A 728 -14.97 8.62 44.83
C ASP A 728 -15.81 9.33 45.93
N HIS A 729 -15.38 9.21 47.17
CA HIS A 729 -16.11 9.80 48.30
C HIS A 729 -16.30 11.32 48.17
N ARG A 730 -15.29 12.03 47.64
CA ARG A 730 -15.35 13.49 47.45
C ARG A 730 -16.38 13.85 46.39
N LEU A 731 -16.36 13.19 45.24
CA LEU A 731 -17.30 13.43 44.15
C LEU A 731 -18.74 13.07 44.52
N ARG A 732 -18.96 12.04 45.36
CA ARG A 732 -20.30 11.73 45.90
C ARG A 732 -20.81 12.87 46.78
N GLN A 733 -20.00 13.37 47.70
CA GLN A 733 -20.37 14.51 48.54
C GLN A 733 -20.64 15.77 47.70
N THR A 734 -19.80 16.05 46.70
CA THR A 734 -20.03 17.16 45.77
C THR A 734 -21.34 16.98 45.00
N LEU A 735 -21.63 15.78 44.49
CA LEU A 735 -22.88 15.49 43.77
C LEU A 735 -24.10 15.66 44.68
N ASP A 736 -24.03 15.20 45.93
CA ASP A 736 -25.13 15.31 46.88
C ASP A 736 -25.35 16.76 47.36
N ALA A 737 -24.30 17.58 47.44
CA ALA A 737 -24.41 19.00 47.78
C ALA A 737 -24.89 19.85 46.60
N GLU A 738 -24.33 19.64 45.41
CA GLU A 738 -24.53 20.49 44.24
C GLU A 738 -25.73 20.03 43.38
N ALA A 739 -26.06 18.75 43.36
CA ALA A 739 -27.20 18.20 42.63
C ALA A 739 -27.94 17.16 43.50
N PRO A 740 -28.58 17.59 44.62
CA PRO A 740 -29.20 16.69 45.57
C PRO A 740 -30.36 15.89 44.97
N ALA A 741 -30.57 14.66 45.43
CA ALA A 741 -31.69 13.83 44.98
C ALA A 741 -33.05 14.36 45.49
N THR A 742 -33.07 14.96 46.67
CA THR A 742 -34.25 15.58 47.28
C THR A 742 -33.91 16.98 47.79
N ILE A 743 -34.90 17.86 47.86
CA ILE A 743 -34.79 19.16 48.51
C ILE A 743 -35.85 19.31 49.59
N ARG A 744 -35.45 19.88 50.72
CA ARG A 744 -36.38 20.24 51.79
C ARG A 744 -37.11 21.53 51.43
N VAL A 745 -38.42 21.45 51.28
CA VAL A 745 -39.28 22.60 50.98
C VAL A 745 -39.74 23.30 52.28
N PRO A 746 -40.24 24.55 52.25
CA PRO A 746 -40.58 25.30 53.46
C PRO A 746 -41.55 24.61 54.43
N SER A 747 -42.43 23.74 53.92
CA SER A 747 -43.31 22.90 54.74
C SER A 747 -42.58 21.91 55.66
N GLY A 748 -41.25 21.77 55.49
CA GLY A 748 -40.39 20.81 56.18
C GLY A 748 -40.28 19.45 55.50
N MET A 749 -41.08 19.20 54.45
CA MET A 749 -41.08 17.95 53.68
C MET A 749 -39.89 17.86 52.73
N GLU A 750 -39.42 16.65 52.45
CA GLU A 750 -38.49 16.39 51.35
C GLU A 750 -39.22 16.05 50.06
N ARG A 751 -38.76 16.63 48.96
CA ARG A 751 -39.32 16.44 47.63
C ARG A 751 -38.23 16.04 46.64
N PRO A 752 -38.46 15.00 45.81
CA PRO A 752 -37.47 14.56 44.83
C PRO A 752 -37.28 15.61 43.74
N ILE A 753 -36.05 15.71 43.24
CA ILE A 753 -35.71 16.49 42.06
C ILE A 753 -35.46 15.53 40.90
N THR A 754 -36.12 15.79 39.77
CA THR A 754 -35.91 15.04 38.53
C THR A 754 -34.88 15.77 37.67
N TYR A 755 -33.78 15.10 37.35
CA TYR A 755 -32.71 15.62 36.50
C TYR A 755 -32.78 15.05 35.10
N ALA A 756 -32.30 15.83 34.12
CA ALA A 756 -32.07 15.40 32.75
C ALA A 756 -30.88 16.19 32.19
N ALA A 757 -30.14 15.62 31.23
CA ALA A 757 -28.93 16.25 30.69
C ALA A 757 -29.22 17.57 29.95
N ASP A 758 -30.31 17.62 29.17
CA ASP A 758 -30.65 18.75 28.29
C ASP A 758 -31.88 19.55 28.75
N ALA A 759 -32.31 19.40 30.00
CA ALA A 759 -33.48 20.10 30.53
C ALA A 759 -33.22 20.62 31.96
N PRO A 760 -33.89 21.71 32.36
CA PRO A 760 -33.77 22.21 33.72
C PRO A 760 -34.27 21.16 34.73
N PRO A 761 -33.65 21.06 35.91
CA PRO A 761 -34.05 20.13 36.96
C PRO A 761 -35.45 20.49 37.47
N VAL A 762 -36.32 19.49 37.58
CA VAL A 762 -37.74 19.69 37.89
C VAL A 762 -38.03 19.36 39.35
N LEU A 763 -38.72 20.27 40.03
CA LEU A 763 -39.29 20.03 41.36
C LEU A 763 -40.82 20.03 41.27
N ALA A 764 -41.42 18.85 41.37
CA ALA A 764 -42.86 18.70 41.49
C ALA A 764 -43.29 18.83 42.96
N VAL A 765 -43.98 19.92 43.29
CA VAL A 765 -44.29 20.27 44.68
C VAL A 765 -45.66 20.92 44.76
N LYS A 766 -46.40 20.63 45.83
CA LYS A 766 -47.71 21.26 46.06
C LYS A 766 -47.52 22.74 46.37
N LEU A 767 -48.34 23.58 45.76
CA LEU A 767 -48.23 25.04 45.86
C LEU A 767 -48.16 25.54 47.31
N GLN A 768 -49.01 24.99 48.19
CA GLN A 768 -49.07 25.40 49.60
C GLN A 768 -47.83 25.05 50.44
N GLU A 769 -46.95 24.19 49.93
CA GLU A 769 -45.71 23.84 50.61
C GLU A 769 -44.60 24.88 50.38
N LEU A 770 -44.79 25.79 49.41
CA LEU A 770 -43.84 26.83 49.05
C LEU A 770 -44.20 28.21 49.63
N PHE A 771 -45.26 28.35 50.42
CA PHE A 771 -45.55 29.64 51.05
C PHE A 771 -44.39 30.10 51.94
N GLY A 772 -44.14 31.41 51.96
CA GLY A 772 -42.98 31.98 52.62
C GLY A 772 -41.67 31.88 51.83
N LEU A 773 -41.62 31.15 50.72
CA LEU A 773 -40.41 31.05 49.89
C LEU A 773 -40.39 32.16 48.85
N ALA A 774 -39.42 33.06 49.00
CA ALA A 774 -39.33 34.24 48.16
C ALA A 774 -38.62 33.98 46.81
N GLU A 775 -37.60 33.14 46.79
CA GLU A 775 -36.77 32.88 45.62
C GLU A 775 -36.94 31.44 45.11
N THR A 776 -36.85 31.25 43.80
CA THR A 776 -36.82 29.90 43.21
C THR A 776 -35.58 29.16 43.74
N PRO A 777 -35.72 27.95 44.32
CA PRO A 777 -34.58 27.14 44.72
C PRO A 777 -33.64 26.86 43.55
N ARG A 778 -32.35 26.79 43.84
CA ARG A 778 -31.31 26.58 42.83
C ARG A 778 -30.38 25.44 43.22
N VAL A 779 -29.87 24.74 42.21
CA VAL A 779 -28.84 23.70 42.33
C VAL A 779 -27.57 24.17 41.61
N ALA A 780 -26.54 23.32 41.59
CA ALA A 780 -25.22 23.57 41.01
C ALA A 780 -24.53 24.81 41.59
N GLY A 781 -24.61 24.98 42.91
CA GLY A 781 -23.98 26.10 43.61
C GLY A 781 -24.68 27.43 43.33
N GLY A 782 -26.01 27.40 43.15
CA GLY A 782 -26.82 28.57 42.88
C GLY A 782 -26.92 28.96 41.40
N ARG A 783 -26.35 28.19 40.47
CA ARG A 783 -26.35 28.53 39.03
C ARG A 783 -27.66 28.18 38.32
N VAL A 784 -28.24 27.03 38.66
CA VAL A 784 -29.37 26.48 37.89
C VAL A 784 -30.65 26.54 38.70
N PRO A 785 -31.66 27.34 38.31
CA PRO A 785 -32.95 27.37 38.99
C PRO A 785 -33.73 26.08 38.73
N LEU A 786 -34.44 25.61 39.75
CA LEU A 786 -35.38 24.50 39.59
C LEU A 786 -36.60 24.96 38.80
N LEU A 787 -37.03 24.15 37.83
CA LEU A 787 -38.33 24.32 37.19
C LEU A 787 -39.40 23.76 38.13
N LEU A 788 -40.24 24.65 38.67
CA LEU A 788 -41.28 24.29 39.63
C LEU A 788 -42.53 23.82 38.89
N HIS A 789 -42.89 22.55 39.07
CA HIS A 789 -44.19 22.02 38.68
C HIS A 789 -45.11 22.17 39.89
N LEU A 790 -45.86 23.27 39.95
CA LEU A 790 -46.74 23.61 41.06
C LEU A 790 -47.99 22.77 41.00
N LEU A 791 -48.19 21.93 42.02
CA LEU A 791 -49.27 20.97 42.10
C LEU A 791 -50.39 21.46 43.03
N SER A 792 -51.61 21.03 42.72
CA SER A 792 -52.76 21.18 43.62
C SER A 792 -52.66 20.25 44.83
N PRO A 793 -53.52 20.40 45.85
CA PRO A 793 -53.57 19.46 46.97
C PRO A 793 -53.75 18.00 46.56
N ALA A 794 -54.46 17.76 45.45
CA ALA A 794 -54.68 16.45 44.84
C ALA A 794 -53.53 15.97 43.93
N GLY A 795 -52.41 16.69 43.85
CA GLY A 795 -51.24 16.31 43.05
C GLY A 795 -51.34 16.62 41.55
N ARG A 796 -52.39 17.32 41.11
CA ARG A 796 -52.54 17.72 39.69
C ARG A 796 -51.72 18.96 39.37
N PRO A 797 -51.00 19.02 38.23
CA PRO A 797 -50.29 20.22 37.79
C PRO A 797 -51.24 21.40 37.61
N ILE A 798 -50.83 22.57 38.12
CA ILE A 798 -51.57 23.82 38.00
C ILE A 798 -50.78 24.81 37.15
N GLN A 799 -49.50 24.99 37.47
CA GLN A 799 -48.63 25.95 36.80
C GLN A 799 -47.20 25.42 36.78
N VAL A 800 -46.48 25.74 35.70
CA VAL A 800 -45.03 25.51 35.60
C VAL A 800 -44.35 26.88 35.62
N THR A 801 -43.32 27.06 36.46
CA THR A 801 -42.56 28.32 36.52
C THR A 801 -41.09 28.08 36.90
N GLY A 802 -40.17 28.81 36.26
CA GLY A 802 -38.77 28.94 36.69
C GLY A 802 -38.50 30.19 37.54
N ASP A 803 -39.51 31.06 37.68
CA ASP A 803 -39.45 32.30 38.47
C ASP A 803 -40.63 32.34 39.44
N LEU A 804 -40.37 31.90 40.67
CA LEU A 804 -41.35 31.82 41.73
C LEU A 804 -41.83 33.21 42.17
N LYS A 805 -40.94 34.22 42.13
CA LYS A 805 -41.27 35.59 42.51
C LYS A 805 -42.26 36.21 41.54
N SER A 806 -41.98 36.14 40.24
CA SER A 806 -42.92 36.61 39.22
C SER A 806 -44.25 35.86 39.28
N PHE A 807 -44.23 34.56 39.59
CA PHE A 807 -45.45 33.79 39.80
C PHE A 807 -46.28 34.34 40.97
N TRP A 808 -45.69 34.60 42.13
CA TRP A 808 -46.41 35.15 43.29
C TRP A 808 -47.02 36.53 43.02
N GLU A 809 -46.29 37.41 42.31
CA GLU A 809 -46.73 38.77 42.02
C GLU A 809 -47.83 38.83 40.97
N ARG A 810 -47.75 38.02 39.90
CA ARG A 810 -48.57 38.20 38.70
C ARG A 810 -49.57 37.08 38.45
N THR A 811 -49.23 35.84 38.76
CA THR A 811 -50.00 34.65 38.36
C THR A 811 -50.78 34.04 39.52
N TYR A 812 -50.24 34.10 40.73
CA TYR A 812 -50.88 33.55 41.92
C TYR A 812 -52.27 34.12 42.21
N PRO A 813 -52.58 35.42 42.03
CA PRO A 813 -53.92 35.95 42.31
C PRO A 813 -55.05 35.23 41.56
N ASP A 814 -54.80 34.82 40.32
CA ASP A 814 -55.78 34.10 39.49
C ASP A 814 -55.83 32.62 39.83
N VAL A 815 -54.66 31.98 39.99
CA VAL A 815 -54.56 30.59 40.48
C VAL A 815 -55.24 30.43 41.84
N ARG A 816 -55.09 31.41 42.73
CA ARG A 816 -55.73 31.44 44.05
C ARG A 816 -57.26 31.45 43.95
N LYS A 817 -57.87 32.22 43.02
CA LYS A 817 -59.33 32.24 42.82
C LYS A 817 -59.86 30.86 42.44
N GLU A 818 -59.16 30.20 41.51
CA GLU A 818 -59.53 28.84 41.07
C GLU A 818 -59.39 27.83 42.22
N LEU A 819 -58.28 27.86 42.95
CA LEU A 819 -58.01 26.93 44.04
C LEU A 819 -58.89 27.17 45.27
N LYS A 820 -59.27 28.42 45.57
CA LYS A 820 -60.27 28.73 46.62
C LYS A 820 -61.63 28.07 46.31
N GLY A 821 -62.04 28.05 45.04
CA GLY A 821 -63.28 27.38 44.61
C GLY A 821 -63.20 25.85 44.66
N ARG A 822 -62.11 25.27 44.12
CA ARG A 822 -61.96 23.80 44.02
C ARG A 822 -61.51 23.13 45.32
N TYR A 823 -60.76 23.82 46.17
CA TYR A 823 -60.16 23.28 47.40
C TYR A 823 -60.38 24.23 48.60
N PRO A 824 -61.63 24.48 49.04
CA PRO A 824 -61.94 25.49 50.06
C PRO A 824 -61.38 25.16 51.45
N LYS A 825 -61.04 23.89 51.71
CA LYS A 825 -60.49 23.41 52.99
C LYS A 825 -58.97 23.66 53.14
N HIS A 826 -58.31 24.19 52.12
CA HIS A 826 -56.87 24.50 52.13
C HIS A 826 -56.63 26.00 52.31
N PRO A 827 -55.49 26.39 52.93
CA PRO A 827 -55.15 27.80 53.09
C PRO A 827 -54.67 28.38 51.76
N TRP A 828 -55.41 29.37 51.25
CA TRP A 828 -55.06 30.15 50.06
C TRP A 828 -54.94 31.63 50.46
N PRO A 829 -53.82 32.00 51.13
CA PRO A 829 -53.64 33.31 51.72
C PRO A 829 -53.68 34.42 50.67
N ASP A 830 -54.09 35.62 51.08
CA ASP A 830 -54.02 36.75 50.18
C ASP A 830 -52.57 37.26 49.99
N ASP A 831 -51.75 37.11 51.04
CA ASP A 831 -50.31 37.30 51.02
C ASP A 831 -49.57 35.93 51.12
N PRO A 832 -49.04 35.39 50.01
CA PRO A 832 -48.29 34.12 50.02
C PRO A 832 -46.88 34.24 50.61
N TRP A 833 -46.36 35.45 50.83
CA TRP A 833 -44.99 35.71 51.29
C TRP A 833 -44.81 35.57 52.80
N SER A 834 -45.85 35.84 53.58
CA SER A 834 -45.83 35.72 55.05
C SER A 834 -46.62 34.52 55.56
N ALA A 835 -47.28 33.78 54.67
CA ALA A 835 -48.14 32.68 55.07
C ALA A 835 -47.34 31.46 55.54
N PRO A 836 -47.78 30.79 56.63
CA PRO A 836 -47.11 29.60 57.12
C PRO A 836 -47.24 28.46 56.10
N PRO A 837 -46.13 27.87 55.62
CA PRO A 837 -46.17 26.75 54.69
C PRO A 837 -46.77 25.51 55.37
N THR A 838 -47.56 24.76 54.62
CA THR A 838 -48.20 23.54 55.16
C THR A 838 -48.41 22.49 54.09
N HIS A 839 -48.22 21.23 54.47
CA HIS A 839 -48.60 20.09 53.64
C HIS A 839 -50.03 19.57 53.95
N ARG A 840 -50.68 20.11 54.99
CA ARG A 840 -51.98 19.65 55.52
C ARG A 840 -53.12 20.63 55.17
N ALA A 841 -54.35 20.13 55.16
CA ALA A 841 -55.55 20.99 55.11
C ALA A 841 -55.68 21.82 56.40
N LYS A 842 -56.45 22.92 56.37
CA LYS A 842 -56.67 23.77 57.56
C LYS A 842 -57.14 22.91 58.75
N PRO A 843 -56.58 23.07 59.96
CA PRO A 843 -57.18 22.50 61.16
C PRO A 843 -58.56 23.13 61.36
N ARG A 844 -59.58 22.34 61.72
CA ARG A 844 -60.86 22.88 62.21
C ARG A 844 -60.56 23.68 63.48
N GLY A 845 -60.93 24.96 63.51
CA GLY A 845 -60.84 25.78 64.72
C GLY A 845 -61.66 25.16 65.85
N ARG A 846 -61.18 25.31 67.09
CA ARG A 846 -62.03 25.27 68.28
C ARG A 846 -62.99 26.45 68.26
#